data_AF-A0A6B0QVZ1-F1
#
_entry.id   AF-A0A6B0QVZ1-F1
#
_cell.length_a   1.000
_cell.length_b   1.000
_cell.length_c   1.000
_cell.angle_alpha   90.00
_cell.angle_beta   90.00
_cell.angle_gamma   90.00
#
_symmetry.space_group_name_H-M   'P 1'
#
loop_
_entity.id
_entity.type
_entity.pdbx_description
1 polymer ?
#
loop_
_entity_poly.entity_id
_entity_poly.type
_entity_poly.pdbx_seq_one_letter_code
_entity_poly.pdbx_strand_id
1 'polypeptide(L)'
;MEKNISEAVVEAFFSHSDRKAVFDACRIPMSIYYFYEQETQLFKKKYAKVRKPAVATTDMNRELFAAGERLVSPAYVRQGCEARRSHEHLMRLLLEKGKCPEDGWDESTLELFLHELAVMDSNNFLGNCGVGEREGRVASALVARRHYRFIHGIGRSGDISAVQPKAAGSSLLNKITNSLVLDIIKLAGVHTVTSCFVVPMATGMSLTLCFLTLRHRRPKAKYIIWPRIDQKSCFKSMITAGFEPVVIENILEGDELRTDLKAVEAKVQELGPDHVLCVHSTTSCFAPRVPDRLEELAVICANYGIPHIVNNAYGVQSSKCMHLIQQGARVGRIDAFVQSLDKNFMVPVGGAIIAGFNDSFIQEISKMYPGRASASPSLDVLITLLSLGSNGYKKLLKERKEMFSYLSNQLKKLSEAYNERLLHTPHNPISLAMTLRTLDKHCSRAVTQLGSMLFTRQVSGARVVPLGSMQTVSGYTFRGFMSHTNNYPCAYLNAASAIGMKTQDVDLFIKRLDKCLKTVKKEQNKESDISGVDNNDKTEDVDIEEMALKLDNRKNPTDRSLVNGTFSEIKDRMFSHLPSLQLLLLNSNSFTVIRDDAFAGLFHLEYLFIEGNKIETISRNAFRGLRDLTHLSLANNHIKALPRDVFSDLDSLIELDLRGNKFECDCKAKWLYLWLKMTNSTVSDVLCIGPPEYQEKKLNDVTSFDYECTTTDFVVHQTLPYQSVSVDTFNSKNDVYVAIAQPSMENCMVLEWDHIEMNFRSYDNITGQSIVGCKAILIEDQVFVVVAQLFGGSHIYRYDESWTKFVKFQDIEVSRISKPNDIELFQIEDETFFVIADSSKAGLSTVYKWNSKGFYSYQSLHEWFRDTDAEFVDIDGKSHLILSSRSQVPIILQWNKSSKKFVPHSDIPNMEDVLAVKSFRMQNTLYLSLTRFIGDSRVMRWNSKQFVEIQALPSRGAMTLQPFSFKENHYLALGSDYTFSQIYQWDKEKQLFKKFKEIYVQAPRSFTAVSTDRRDFFFASSFKGKTKIFEHIVVDLSL
;
A
#
# COMPACT_ATOMS: atom_id res chain seq x y z
N MET A 1 18.37 -47.00 15.97
CA MET A 1 18.29 -46.72 17.41
C MET A 1 18.72 -45.27 17.57
N GLU A 2 17.76 -44.36 17.47
CA GLU A 2 17.02 -43.77 18.60
C GLU A 2 17.82 -42.58 19.19
N LYS A 3 17.31 -41.35 18.97
CA LYS A 3 16.69 -40.47 19.99
C LYS A 3 17.76 -39.82 20.90
N ASN A 4 17.75 -38.55 21.25
CA ASN A 4 16.77 -37.48 21.18
C ASN A 4 17.39 -36.26 21.90
N ILE A 5 16.82 -35.06 21.65
CA ILE A 5 16.63 -33.95 22.63
C ILE A 5 17.91 -33.16 22.96
N SER A 6 18.15 -31.96 22.41
CA SER A 6 17.46 -30.65 22.50
C SER A 6 18.06 -29.73 23.57
N GLU A 7 18.02 -28.42 23.26
CA GLU A 7 18.11 -27.28 24.17
C GLU A 7 19.47 -26.94 24.81
N ALA A 8 20.17 -25.99 24.17
CA ALA A 8 20.74 -24.81 24.85
C ALA A 8 21.34 -23.85 23.79
N VAL A 9 20.45 -23.17 23.06
CA VAL A 9 20.77 -21.85 22.51
C VAL A 9 20.20 -20.87 23.53
N VAL A 10 21.07 -20.20 24.29
CA VAL A 10 20.94 -18.84 24.83
C VAL A 10 22.12 -18.63 25.81
N GLU A 11 22.71 -17.45 25.70
CA GLU A 11 23.71 -16.82 26.57
C GLU A 11 25.22 -16.99 26.30
N ALA A 12 25.85 -15.81 26.19
CA ALA A 12 27.26 -15.45 26.36
C ALA A 12 27.96 -14.88 25.11
N PHE A 13 27.64 -13.60 24.92
CA PHE A 13 28.39 -12.57 24.22
C PHE A 13 29.85 -12.40 24.71
N PHE A 14 30.69 -11.85 23.81
CA PHE A 14 31.95 -11.10 24.04
C PHE A 14 33.17 -11.82 24.64
N SER A 15 34.21 -12.04 23.81
CA SER A 15 35.45 -11.25 23.89
C SER A 15 36.42 -11.61 22.75
N HIS A 16 37.05 -10.56 22.20
CA HIS A 16 38.15 -10.66 21.25
C HIS A 16 39.47 -10.71 22.04
N SER A 17 40.04 -11.89 22.19
CA SER A 17 41.48 -12.07 22.43
C SER A 17 41.82 -13.55 22.24
N ASP A 18 42.93 -13.79 21.55
CA ASP A 18 43.63 -15.09 21.44
C ASP A 18 43.07 -16.17 20.50
N ARG A 19 43.32 -16.00 19.18
CA ARG A 19 43.43 -17.12 18.23
C ARG A 19 44.88 -17.44 17.91
N LYS A 20 45.60 -18.02 18.88
CA LYS A 20 46.90 -18.66 18.64
C LYS A 20 47.07 -20.06 19.25
N ALA A 21 45.99 -20.74 19.63
CA ALA A 21 46.09 -22.06 20.24
C ALA A 21 44.85 -22.96 20.01
N VAL A 22 44.40 -23.17 18.76
CA VAL A 22 43.44 -24.27 18.44
C VAL A 22 43.68 -24.82 17.02
N PHE A 23 44.94 -25.01 16.62
CA PHE A 23 45.26 -25.68 15.34
C PHE A 23 46.34 -26.77 15.47
N ASP A 24 46.51 -27.32 16.67
CA ASP A 24 47.35 -28.50 16.93
C ASP A 24 46.51 -29.65 17.50
N ALA A 25 45.58 -30.18 16.71
CA ALA A 25 45.01 -31.52 16.93
C ALA A 25 44.12 -31.94 15.75
N CYS A 26 44.72 -32.42 14.65
CA CYS A 26 44.16 -33.53 13.85
C CYS A 26 45.18 -33.93 12.76
N ARG A 27 45.93 -34.99 13.05
CA ARG A 27 46.77 -35.72 12.09
C ARG A 27 45.86 -36.43 11.07
N ILE A 28 46.06 -36.12 9.78
CA ILE A 28 45.57 -36.94 8.65
C ILE A 28 46.81 -37.33 7.79
N PRO A 29 46.87 -38.54 7.21
CA PRO A 29 48.13 -39.20 6.83
C PRO A 29 48.86 -38.62 5.61
N MET A 30 50.17 -38.83 5.63
CA MET A 30 51.21 -38.44 4.68
C MET A 30 51.15 -39.25 3.36
N SER A 31 50.06 -39.11 2.60
CA SER A 31 49.95 -39.65 1.23
C SER A 31 49.25 -38.72 0.22
N ILE A 32 48.74 -37.56 0.66
CA ILE A 32 48.12 -36.56 -0.23
C ILE A 32 49.08 -35.37 -0.50
N TYR A 33 50.18 -35.25 0.25
CA TYR A 33 51.17 -34.18 0.09
C TYR A 33 52.08 -34.34 -1.15
N TYR A 34 52.24 -35.55 -1.67
CA TYR A 34 53.16 -35.83 -2.78
C TYR A 34 52.58 -35.63 -4.19
N PHE A 35 51.27 -35.37 -4.33
CA PHE A 35 50.67 -35.06 -5.63
C PHE A 35 50.55 -33.55 -5.90
N TYR A 36 50.55 -32.70 -4.86
CA TYR A 36 50.39 -31.25 -5.00
C TYR A 36 51.71 -30.48 -5.17
N GLU A 37 52.86 -31.10 -4.85
CA GLU A 37 54.19 -30.47 -4.98
C GLU A 37 54.88 -30.73 -6.34
N GLN A 38 54.43 -31.72 -7.11
CA GLN A 38 54.95 -31.93 -8.47
C GLN A 38 54.28 -31.05 -9.54
N GLU A 39 53.00 -30.67 -9.39
CA GLU A 39 52.36 -29.73 -10.32
C GLU A 39 52.77 -28.26 -10.08
N THR A 40 53.14 -27.88 -8.85
CA THR A 40 53.56 -26.51 -8.54
C THR A 40 55.02 -26.21 -8.92
N GLN A 41 55.87 -27.23 -9.11
CA GLN A 41 57.23 -27.07 -9.66
C GLN A 41 57.26 -27.08 -11.20
N LEU A 42 56.28 -27.69 -11.86
CA LEU A 42 56.13 -27.61 -13.32
C LEU A 42 55.56 -26.26 -13.78
N PHE A 43 54.72 -25.62 -12.96
CA PHE A 43 54.16 -24.29 -13.27
C PHE A 43 55.15 -23.12 -13.05
N LYS A 44 56.10 -23.24 -12.11
CA LYS A 44 57.06 -22.16 -11.79
C LYS A 44 58.26 -22.08 -12.73
N LYS A 45 58.56 -23.13 -13.52
CA LYS A 45 59.69 -23.12 -14.48
C LYS A 45 59.34 -22.65 -15.89
N LYS A 46 58.06 -22.39 -16.22
CA LYS A 46 57.63 -21.96 -17.57
C LYS A 46 57.39 -20.45 -17.73
N TYR A 47 57.57 -19.64 -16.68
CA TYR A 47 57.35 -18.17 -16.72
C TYR A 47 58.56 -17.31 -16.32
N ALA A 48 59.78 -17.86 -16.42
CA ALA A 48 61.02 -17.10 -16.22
C ALA A 48 61.84 -17.00 -17.52
N LYS A 49 61.21 -16.55 -18.62
CA LYS A 49 61.89 -15.99 -19.82
C LYS A 49 60.86 -15.59 -20.89
N VAL A 50 60.17 -14.46 -20.72
CA VAL A 50 59.62 -13.72 -21.87
C VAL A 50 59.75 -12.22 -21.59
N ARG A 51 60.37 -11.53 -22.54
CA ARG A 51 60.48 -10.08 -22.66
C ARG A 51 59.13 -9.38 -22.42
N LYS A 52 59.16 -8.11 -22.00
CA LYS A 52 58.01 -7.18 -22.07
C LYS A 52 57.11 -7.50 -23.27
N PRO A 53 55.83 -7.86 -23.09
CA PRO A 53 54.82 -7.63 -24.12
C PRO A 53 54.13 -6.31 -23.79
N ALA A 54 54.01 -5.47 -24.81
CA ALA A 54 53.18 -4.28 -24.77
C ALA A 54 51.73 -4.62 -24.37
N VAL A 55 51.04 -3.63 -23.81
CA VAL A 55 49.61 -3.61 -23.51
C VAL A 55 48.82 -4.22 -24.67
N ALA A 56 48.29 -5.43 -24.48
CA ALA A 56 47.46 -6.15 -25.44
C ALA A 56 46.01 -6.17 -24.94
N THR A 57 45.31 -5.05 -25.12
CA THR A 57 43.84 -4.99 -25.04
C THR A 57 43.25 -4.31 -26.29
N THR A 58 43.97 -4.35 -27.41
CA THR A 58 43.58 -3.73 -28.69
C THR A 58 43.28 -4.73 -29.82
N ASP A 59 43.27 -6.05 -29.58
CA ASP A 59 43.30 -7.03 -30.69
C ASP A 59 41.98 -7.71 -31.10
N MET A 60 40.97 -7.84 -30.24
CA MET A 60 39.77 -8.64 -30.60
C MET A 60 38.92 -8.00 -31.72
N ASN A 61 38.80 -6.66 -31.71
CA ASN A 61 38.13 -5.92 -32.77
C ASN A 61 38.98 -5.87 -34.05
N ARG A 62 40.31 -5.84 -33.92
CA ARG A 62 41.23 -5.84 -35.08
C ARG A 62 41.13 -7.14 -35.86
N GLU A 63 41.05 -8.29 -35.19
CA GLU A 63 40.89 -9.58 -35.86
C GLU A 63 39.53 -9.71 -36.55
N LEU A 64 38.45 -9.22 -35.95
CA LEU A 64 37.12 -9.16 -36.56
C LEU A 64 37.09 -8.25 -37.79
N PHE A 65 37.66 -7.05 -37.69
CA PHE A 65 37.76 -6.14 -38.82
C PHE A 65 38.68 -6.72 -39.92
N ALA A 66 39.82 -7.31 -39.57
CA ALA A 66 40.74 -7.96 -40.51
C ALA A 66 40.10 -9.19 -41.21
N ALA A 67 39.24 -9.93 -40.52
CA ALA A 67 38.44 -11.00 -41.13
C ALA A 67 37.37 -10.41 -42.07
N GLY A 68 36.75 -9.28 -41.70
CA GLY A 68 35.80 -8.55 -42.54
C GLY A 68 36.41 -8.02 -43.84
N GLU A 69 37.67 -7.59 -43.82
CA GLU A 69 38.42 -7.16 -45.03
C GLU A 69 38.58 -8.28 -46.07
N ARG A 70 38.37 -9.56 -45.69
CA ARG A 70 38.36 -10.70 -46.62
C ARG A 70 37.02 -10.87 -47.36
N LEU A 71 35.96 -10.23 -46.87
CA LEU A 71 34.59 -10.37 -47.39
C LEU A 71 34.08 -9.07 -48.04
N VAL A 72 34.54 -7.91 -47.57
CA VAL A 72 34.13 -6.58 -48.03
C VAL A 72 35.37 -5.72 -48.26
N SER A 73 35.31 -4.76 -49.20
CA SER A 73 36.46 -3.89 -49.52
C SER A 73 37.08 -3.28 -48.25
N PRO A 74 38.42 -3.35 -48.10
CA PRO A 74 39.13 -2.80 -46.95
C PRO A 74 38.83 -1.32 -46.69
N ALA A 75 38.53 -0.54 -47.74
CA ALA A 75 38.15 0.86 -47.57
C ALA A 75 36.84 1.03 -46.76
N TYR A 76 35.83 0.21 -47.03
CA TYR A 76 34.55 0.27 -46.31
C TYR A 76 34.63 -0.31 -44.89
N VAL A 77 35.45 -1.35 -44.69
CA VAL A 77 35.68 -1.91 -43.35
C VAL A 77 36.45 -0.93 -42.47
N ARG A 78 37.43 -0.21 -43.03
CA ARG A 78 38.14 0.88 -42.33
C ARG A 78 37.19 2.01 -41.92
N GLN A 79 36.26 2.40 -42.78
CA GLN A 79 35.25 3.40 -42.45
C GLN A 79 34.36 2.94 -41.28
N GLY A 80 33.93 1.68 -41.25
CA GLY A 80 33.19 1.11 -40.11
C GLY A 80 34.00 1.08 -38.81
N CYS A 81 35.29 0.78 -38.89
CA CYS A 81 36.21 0.83 -37.74
C CYS A 81 36.35 2.25 -37.19
N GLU A 82 36.49 3.26 -38.06
CA GLU A 82 36.55 4.67 -37.66
C GLU A 82 35.25 5.13 -36.98
N ALA A 83 34.09 4.72 -37.47
CA ALA A 83 32.81 5.02 -36.84
C ALA A 83 32.73 4.45 -35.40
N ARG A 84 33.18 3.21 -35.18
CA ARG A 84 33.23 2.61 -33.82
C ARG A 84 34.16 3.38 -32.87
N ARG A 85 35.31 3.84 -33.34
CA ARG A 85 36.27 4.62 -32.51
C ARG A 85 35.66 5.89 -31.94
N SER A 86 34.72 6.52 -32.64
CA SER A 86 34.00 7.69 -32.14
C SER A 86 33.21 7.38 -30.87
N HIS A 87 32.52 6.23 -30.82
CA HIS A 87 31.82 5.78 -29.62
C HIS A 87 32.79 5.41 -28.49
N GLU A 88 33.86 4.67 -28.82
CA GLU A 88 34.90 4.27 -27.85
C GLU A 88 35.59 5.48 -27.21
N HIS A 89 35.79 6.57 -27.97
CA HIS A 89 36.34 7.81 -27.45
C HIS A 89 35.47 8.40 -26.32
N LEU A 90 34.15 8.45 -26.52
CA LEU A 90 33.20 8.94 -25.53
C LEU A 90 33.19 8.06 -24.27
N MET A 91 33.14 6.73 -24.45
CA MET A 91 33.17 5.78 -23.34
C MET A 91 34.46 5.88 -22.52
N ARG A 92 35.60 5.98 -23.20
CA ARG A 92 36.89 6.17 -22.54
C ARG A 92 36.92 7.46 -21.75
N LEU A 93 36.42 8.56 -22.31
CA LEU A 93 36.36 9.85 -21.63
C LEU A 93 35.54 9.79 -20.33
N LEU A 94 34.40 9.09 -20.35
CA LEU A 94 33.57 8.85 -19.17
C LEU A 94 34.32 8.04 -18.10
N LEU A 95 34.99 6.96 -18.49
CA LEU A 95 35.70 6.08 -17.57
C LEU A 95 36.94 6.74 -16.95
N GLU A 96 37.67 7.55 -17.72
CA GLU A 96 38.87 8.26 -17.25
C GLU A 96 38.52 9.43 -16.33
N LYS A 97 37.49 10.20 -16.64
CA LYS A 97 37.16 11.43 -15.91
C LYS A 97 36.08 11.24 -14.84
N GLY A 98 35.19 10.26 -14.99
CA GLY A 98 34.05 10.02 -14.10
C GLY A 98 33.06 11.19 -14.04
N LYS A 99 33.02 12.05 -15.08
CA LYS A 99 32.18 13.24 -15.14
C LYS A 99 31.07 13.10 -16.17
N CYS A 100 30.00 13.86 -15.97
CA CYS A 100 28.89 13.87 -16.92
C CYS A 100 29.40 14.43 -18.26
N PRO A 101 29.07 13.82 -19.41
CA PRO A 101 29.41 14.41 -20.69
C PRO A 101 28.74 15.79 -20.80
N GLU A 102 29.38 16.74 -21.51
CA GLU A 102 28.80 18.07 -21.63
C GLU A 102 27.46 18.00 -22.34
N ASP A 103 27.44 17.36 -23.50
CA ASP A 103 26.25 17.03 -24.27
C ASP A 103 25.85 15.56 -24.07
N GLY A 104 24.54 15.31 -24.20
CA GLY A 104 23.99 13.98 -24.07
C GLY A 104 24.51 13.01 -25.13
N TRP A 105 24.70 11.76 -24.75
CA TRP A 105 25.03 10.69 -25.67
C TRP A 105 23.81 10.26 -26.48
N ASP A 106 24.05 9.92 -27.75
CA ASP A 106 23.08 9.21 -28.57
C ASP A 106 22.76 7.84 -27.96
N GLU A 107 21.52 7.37 -28.17
CA GLU A 107 21.05 6.07 -27.67
C GLU A 107 21.95 4.91 -28.14
N SER A 108 22.48 4.99 -29.37
CA SER A 108 23.42 3.98 -29.90
C SER A 108 24.71 3.87 -29.07
N THR A 109 25.27 4.99 -28.63
CA THR A 109 26.46 5.00 -27.76
C THR A 109 26.11 4.48 -26.37
N LEU A 110 24.97 4.91 -25.83
CA LEU A 110 24.52 4.50 -24.51
C LEU A 110 24.25 2.99 -24.44
N GLU A 111 23.47 2.43 -25.38
CA GLU A 111 23.17 1.00 -25.38
C GLU A 111 24.40 0.15 -25.67
N LEU A 112 25.31 0.61 -26.54
CA LEU A 112 26.60 -0.05 -26.75
C LEU A 112 27.38 -0.09 -25.43
N PHE A 113 27.46 1.02 -24.70
CA PHE A 113 28.13 1.07 -23.41
C PHE A 113 27.51 0.13 -22.37
N LEU A 114 26.17 0.10 -22.26
CA LEU A 114 25.46 -0.78 -21.34
C LEU A 114 25.67 -2.26 -21.69
N HIS A 115 25.67 -2.62 -22.99
CA HIS A 115 25.94 -3.99 -23.41
C HIS A 115 27.38 -4.40 -23.11
N GLU A 116 28.37 -3.54 -23.35
CA GLU A 116 29.79 -3.81 -23.01
C GLU A 116 29.95 -4.06 -21.50
N LEU A 117 29.32 -3.22 -20.66
CA LEU A 117 29.31 -3.44 -19.21
C LEU A 117 28.60 -4.74 -18.81
N ALA A 118 27.45 -5.05 -19.40
CA ALA A 118 26.69 -6.24 -19.04
C ALA A 118 27.45 -7.54 -19.35
N VAL A 119 28.19 -7.59 -20.46
CA VAL A 119 29.01 -8.75 -20.85
C VAL A 119 30.14 -9.01 -19.84
N MET A 120 30.58 -8.01 -19.08
CA MET A 120 31.59 -8.17 -18.03
C MET A 120 31.07 -8.86 -16.76
N ASP A 121 29.76 -9.03 -16.59
CA ASP A 121 29.19 -9.75 -15.46
C ASP A 121 29.19 -11.26 -15.70
N SER A 122 29.59 -12.04 -14.69
CA SER A 122 29.85 -13.47 -14.87
C SER A 122 28.63 -14.24 -15.35
N ASN A 123 27.41 -13.87 -14.94
CA ASN A 123 26.17 -14.48 -15.40
C ASN A 123 25.93 -14.37 -16.92
N ASN A 124 26.69 -13.53 -17.62
CA ASN A 124 26.61 -13.35 -19.07
C ASN A 124 27.81 -13.96 -19.83
N PHE A 125 28.77 -14.59 -19.15
CA PHE A 125 29.89 -15.26 -19.82
C PHE A 125 29.41 -16.51 -20.56
N LEU A 126 29.86 -16.68 -21.81
CA LEU A 126 29.42 -17.79 -22.68
C LEU A 126 29.77 -19.18 -22.14
N GLY A 127 30.89 -19.30 -21.42
CA GLY A 127 31.37 -20.56 -20.84
C GLY A 127 31.09 -20.70 -19.33
N ASN A 128 30.18 -19.91 -18.75
CA ASN A 128 29.90 -19.98 -17.32
C ASN A 128 29.21 -21.30 -16.94
N CYS A 129 29.69 -21.97 -15.89
CA CYS A 129 28.90 -22.91 -15.11
C CYS A 129 28.72 -22.40 -13.67
N GLY A 130 27.47 -22.12 -13.28
CA GLY A 130 27.15 -21.59 -11.96
C GLY A 130 26.71 -22.70 -11.01
N VAL A 131 27.55 -23.05 -10.03
CA VAL A 131 27.25 -24.07 -9.00
C VAL A 131 26.82 -23.48 -7.65
N GLY A 132 26.73 -22.16 -7.55
CA GLY A 132 26.23 -21.47 -6.36
C GLY A 132 24.71 -21.27 -6.35
N GLU A 133 24.23 -20.72 -5.24
CA GLU A 133 22.84 -20.37 -4.98
C GLU A 133 22.47 -18.99 -5.55
N ARG A 134 23.46 -18.09 -5.75
CA ARG A 134 23.26 -16.73 -6.27
C ARG A 134 24.10 -16.46 -7.53
N GLU A 135 23.75 -17.17 -8.60
CA GLU A 135 24.47 -17.15 -9.88
C GLU A 135 23.88 -16.18 -10.92
N GLY A 136 22.91 -15.34 -10.54
CA GLY A 136 22.32 -14.38 -11.47
C GLY A 136 21.52 -15.03 -12.61
N ARG A 137 20.98 -16.25 -12.39
CA ARG A 137 20.11 -16.94 -13.34
C ARG A 137 18.80 -16.17 -13.51
N VAL A 138 18.34 -15.96 -14.74
CA VAL A 138 17.09 -15.24 -15.04
C VAL A 138 16.13 -16.16 -15.79
N ALA A 139 14.95 -16.38 -15.23
CA ALA A 139 13.93 -17.24 -15.84
C ALA A 139 13.20 -16.57 -17.02
N SER A 140 12.96 -15.25 -16.96
CA SER A 140 12.23 -14.51 -17.98
C SER A 140 13.16 -13.66 -18.85
N ALA A 141 13.13 -13.90 -20.15
CA ALA A 141 13.88 -13.08 -21.11
C ALA A 141 13.45 -11.60 -21.10
N LEU A 142 12.17 -11.32 -20.83
CA LEU A 142 11.69 -9.93 -20.68
C LEU A 142 12.35 -9.24 -19.49
N VAL A 143 12.54 -9.96 -18.38
CA VAL A 143 13.23 -9.45 -17.18
C VAL A 143 14.71 -9.24 -17.45
N ALA A 144 15.38 -10.17 -18.14
CA ALA A 144 16.78 -10.00 -18.52
C ALA A 144 16.98 -8.80 -19.44
N ARG A 145 16.15 -8.66 -20.49
CA ARG A 145 16.25 -7.59 -21.48
C ARG A 145 15.97 -6.21 -20.89
N ARG A 146 14.89 -6.05 -20.12
CA ARG A 146 14.53 -4.74 -19.54
C ARG A 146 15.57 -4.20 -18.56
N HIS A 147 16.44 -5.07 -18.02
CA HIS A 147 17.51 -4.73 -17.09
C HIS A 147 18.89 -4.73 -17.78
N TYR A 148 18.94 -4.73 -19.12
CA TYR A 148 20.19 -4.82 -19.88
C TYR A 148 21.12 -5.96 -19.42
N ARG A 149 20.54 -7.05 -18.87
CA ARG A 149 21.24 -8.21 -18.30
C ARG A 149 22.13 -7.93 -17.07
N PHE A 150 21.92 -6.83 -16.35
CA PHE A 150 22.52 -6.58 -15.03
C PHE A 150 21.71 -7.26 -13.91
N ILE A 151 22.17 -8.39 -13.40
CA ILE A 151 21.35 -9.26 -12.51
C ILE A 151 21.88 -9.34 -11.08
N HIS A 152 23.20 -9.23 -10.89
CA HIS A 152 23.84 -9.49 -9.60
C HIS A 152 23.64 -8.41 -8.53
N GLY A 153 23.00 -7.29 -8.89
CA GLY A 153 22.83 -6.12 -8.03
C GLY A 153 24.14 -5.37 -7.80
N ILE A 154 24.13 -4.45 -6.83
CA ILE A 154 25.31 -3.69 -6.40
C ILE A 154 25.83 -4.20 -5.05
N GLY A 155 27.15 -4.11 -4.88
CA GLY A 155 27.83 -4.40 -3.62
C GLY A 155 28.08 -5.88 -3.31
N ARG A 156 28.51 -6.11 -2.07
CA ARG A 156 28.75 -7.42 -1.46
C ARG A 156 27.95 -7.57 -0.18
N SER A 157 27.90 -8.78 0.37
CA SER A 157 27.06 -9.11 1.53
C SER A 157 27.32 -8.26 2.78
N GLY A 158 28.50 -7.64 2.92
CA GLY A 158 28.84 -6.78 4.07
C GLY A 158 29.23 -5.34 3.71
N ASP A 159 29.11 -4.94 2.43
CA ASP A 159 29.43 -3.57 1.99
C ASP A 159 28.78 -3.31 0.62
N ILE A 160 27.81 -2.38 0.57
CA ILE A 160 27.09 -2.02 -0.66
C ILE A 160 27.99 -1.31 -1.69
N SER A 161 29.12 -0.71 -1.26
CA SER A 161 30.08 -0.01 -2.12
C SER A 161 31.21 -0.91 -2.65
N ALA A 162 31.36 -2.11 -2.09
CA ALA A 162 32.45 -3.01 -2.47
C ALA A 162 32.27 -3.58 -3.88
N VAL A 163 33.39 -3.72 -4.60
CA VAL A 163 33.43 -4.33 -5.93
C VAL A 163 33.03 -5.81 -5.84
N GLN A 164 32.06 -6.21 -6.66
CA GLN A 164 31.55 -7.58 -6.74
C GLN A 164 32.39 -8.39 -7.75
N PRO A 165 33.19 -9.38 -7.32
CA PRO A 165 34.00 -10.20 -8.24
C PRO A 165 33.16 -10.97 -9.27
N LYS A 166 31.94 -11.38 -8.92
CA LYS A 166 31.02 -12.04 -9.88
C LYS A 166 30.35 -11.06 -10.87
N ALA A 167 30.49 -9.75 -10.66
CA ALA A 167 29.74 -8.73 -11.39
C ALA A 167 30.57 -7.45 -11.54
N ALA A 168 31.65 -7.57 -12.31
CA ALA A 168 32.57 -6.46 -12.56
C ALA A 168 31.89 -5.30 -13.31
N GLY A 169 31.01 -5.63 -14.27
CA GLY A 169 30.19 -4.67 -15.01
C GLY A 169 29.23 -3.91 -14.12
N SER A 170 28.41 -4.61 -13.31
CA SER A 170 27.51 -3.99 -12.33
C SER A 170 28.26 -3.14 -11.29
N SER A 171 29.48 -3.55 -10.90
CA SER A 171 30.33 -2.78 -9.98
C SER A 171 30.84 -1.49 -10.60
N LEU A 172 31.26 -1.56 -11.87
CA LEU A 172 31.72 -0.40 -12.63
C LEU A 172 30.57 0.56 -12.90
N LEU A 173 29.41 0.04 -13.28
CA LEU A 173 28.16 0.80 -13.42
C LEU A 173 27.87 1.61 -12.15
N ASN A 174 27.83 0.96 -10.98
CA ASN A 174 27.57 1.63 -9.71
C ASN A 174 28.58 2.76 -9.41
N LYS A 175 29.88 2.50 -9.64
CA LYS A 175 30.92 3.51 -9.40
C LYS A 175 30.78 4.73 -10.32
N ILE A 176 30.49 4.50 -11.60
CA ILE A 176 30.29 5.57 -12.57
C ILE A 176 29.03 6.36 -12.19
N THR A 177 27.92 5.69 -11.89
CA THR A 177 26.70 6.34 -11.45
C THR A 177 26.96 7.26 -10.25
N ASN A 178 27.64 6.78 -9.21
CA ASN A 178 27.96 7.59 -8.03
C ASN A 178 28.86 8.79 -8.38
N SER A 179 29.81 8.62 -9.29
CA SER A 179 30.69 9.70 -9.77
C SER A 179 29.92 10.76 -10.55
N LEU A 180 29.01 10.36 -11.45
CA LEU A 180 28.16 11.27 -12.21
C LEU A 180 27.21 12.04 -11.30
N VAL A 181 26.60 11.37 -10.33
CA VAL A 181 25.73 12.02 -9.35
C VAL A 181 26.51 13.02 -8.50
N LEU A 182 27.75 12.69 -8.09
CA LEU A 182 28.63 13.61 -7.37
C LEU A 182 28.92 14.87 -8.20
N ASP A 183 29.21 14.69 -9.48
CA ASP A 183 29.44 15.79 -10.44
C ASP A 183 28.19 16.68 -10.59
N ILE A 184 27.00 16.08 -10.68
CA ILE A 184 25.73 16.83 -10.73
C ILE A 184 25.42 17.56 -9.43
N ILE A 185 25.71 16.99 -8.25
CA ILE A 185 25.56 17.69 -6.97
C ILE A 185 26.45 18.94 -6.93
N LYS A 186 27.69 18.84 -7.43
CA LYS A 186 28.60 19.97 -7.57
C LYS A 186 28.04 21.00 -8.54
N LEU A 187 27.59 20.59 -9.72
CA LEU A 187 26.97 21.47 -10.71
C LEU A 187 25.72 22.18 -10.16
N ALA A 188 24.91 21.50 -9.37
CA ALA A 188 23.67 22.02 -8.81
C ALA A 188 23.88 23.08 -7.71
N GLY A 189 25.05 23.12 -7.07
CA GLY A 189 25.46 24.22 -6.19
C GLY A 189 26.24 23.84 -4.92
N VAL A 190 26.45 22.55 -4.63
CA VAL A 190 27.27 22.11 -3.49
C VAL A 190 28.64 21.67 -4.00
N HIS A 191 29.49 22.64 -4.34
CA HIS A 191 30.78 22.40 -5.00
C HIS A 191 31.78 21.63 -4.10
N THR A 192 31.66 21.78 -2.78
CA THR A 192 32.56 21.16 -1.79
C THR A 192 32.12 19.77 -1.33
N VAL A 193 31.06 19.19 -1.91
CA VAL A 193 30.67 17.81 -1.60
C VAL A 193 31.85 16.87 -1.84
N THR A 194 32.12 16.01 -0.86
CA THR A 194 33.28 15.10 -0.90
C THR A 194 32.92 13.73 -1.42
N SER A 195 31.77 13.21 -0.97
CA SER A 195 31.37 11.83 -1.20
C SER A 195 29.86 11.72 -1.29
N CYS A 196 29.38 10.81 -2.13
CA CYS A 196 27.99 10.41 -2.18
C CYS A 196 27.85 9.00 -2.75
N PHE A 197 26.73 8.35 -2.46
CA PHE A 197 26.35 7.11 -3.10
C PHE A 197 24.84 7.03 -3.32
N VAL A 198 24.45 6.36 -4.41
CA VAL A 198 23.08 5.99 -4.70
C VAL A 198 22.70 4.80 -3.84
N VAL A 199 21.54 4.89 -3.19
CA VAL A 199 20.96 3.82 -2.41
C VAL A 199 19.57 3.50 -2.96
N PRO A 200 19.24 2.22 -3.23
CA PRO A 200 17.96 1.83 -3.83
C PRO A 200 16.86 1.74 -2.77
N MET A 201 16.69 2.85 -2.05
CA MET A 201 15.63 3.08 -1.09
C MET A 201 15.10 4.51 -1.27
N ALA A 202 13.82 4.73 -1.00
CA ALA A 202 13.28 6.10 -0.98
C ALA A 202 13.97 6.97 0.11
N THR A 203 13.83 8.29 0.00
CA THR A 203 14.47 9.27 0.92
C THR A 203 14.18 8.97 2.40
N GLY A 204 12.96 8.56 2.75
CA GLY A 204 12.61 8.24 4.14
C GLY A 204 13.48 7.11 4.72
N MET A 205 13.60 5.98 4.02
CA MET A 205 14.44 4.87 4.46
C MET A 205 15.94 5.19 4.39
N SER A 206 16.33 6.10 3.51
CA SER A 206 17.71 6.58 3.41
C SER A 206 18.08 7.49 4.60
N LEU A 207 17.14 8.32 5.08
CA LEU A 207 17.27 9.04 6.34
C LEU A 207 17.34 8.07 7.53
N THR A 208 16.49 7.01 7.55
CA THR A 208 16.57 5.94 8.55
C THR A 208 17.98 5.32 8.59
N LEU A 209 18.58 5.02 7.44
CA LEU A 209 19.94 4.47 7.37
C LEU A 209 20.99 5.42 7.99
N CYS A 210 20.85 6.74 7.76
CA CYS A 210 21.71 7.73 8.41
C CYS A 210 21.56 7.70 9.95
N PHE A 211 20.33 7.63 10.46
CA PHE A 211 20.06 7.58 11.90
C PHE A 211 20.55 6.29 12.55
N LEU A 212 20.38 5.14 11.88
CA LEU A 212 20.93 3.86 12.34
C LEU A 212 22.46 3.90 12.42
N THR A 213 23.12 4.56 11.47
CA THR A 213 24.58 4.75 11.51
C THR A 213 24.99 5.62 12.70
N LEU A 214 24.28 6.72 12.94
CA LEU A 214 24.54 7.60 14.08
C LEU A 214 24.29 6.94 15.44
N ARG A 215 23.39 5.96 15.53
CA ARG A 215 23.15 5.20 16.78
C ARG A 215 24.44 4.61 17.34
N HIS A 216 25.29 4.05 16.48
CA HIS A 216 26.55 3.44 16.89
C HIS A 216 27.57 4.48 17.37
N ARG A 217 27.55 5.69 16.80
CA ARG A 217 28.41 6.81 17.22
C ARG A 217 27.90 7.50 18.49
N ARG A 218 26.59 7.47 18.75
CA ARG A 218 25.94 8.13 19.89
C ARG A 218 24.96 7.18 20.60
N PRO A 219 25.46 6.17 21.34
CA PRO A 219 24.61 5.15 21.95
C PRO A 219 23.69 5.67 23.07
N LYS A 220 24.03 6.81 23.69
CA LYS A 220 23.20 7.47 24.71
C LYS A 220 22.04 8.27 24.12
N ALA A 221 22.06 8.53 22.81
CA ALA A 221 21.07 9.38 22.17
C ALA A 221 19.71 8.67 22.03
N LYS A 222 18.65 9.42 22.30
CA LYS A 222 17.24 8.97 22.19
C LYS A 222 16.40 9.89 21.31
N TYR A 223 16.79 11.16 21.22
CA TYR A 223 15.98 12.21 20.62
C TYR A 223 16.53 12.66 19.25
N ILE A 224 15.64 12.97 18.32
CA ILE A 224 15.98 13.68 17.08
C ILE A 224 15.22 15.00 17.09
N ILE A 225 15.96 16.12 17.10
CA ILE A 225 15.36 17.46 17.05
C ILE A 225 14.98 17.79 15.62
N TRP A 226 13.73 18.15 15.39
CA TRP A 226 13.17 18.24 14.04
C TRP A 226 12.25 19.47 13.89
N PRO A 227 12.70 20.51 13.15
CA PRO A 227 11.85 21.61 12.73
C PRO A 227 10.68 21.12 11.87
N ARG A 228 9.46 21.37 12.35
CA ARG A 228 8.24 20.74 11.86
C ARG A 228 8.07 20.91 10.36
N ILE A 229 7.79 19.80 9.67
CA ILE A 229 7.27 19.77 8.31
C ILE A 229 6.26 18.63 8.16
N ASP A 230 5.05 18.95 7.73
CA ASP A 230 3.93 17.99 7.69
C ASP A 230 4.03 17.06 6.47
N GLN A 231 5.01 16.17 6.51
CA GLN A 231 5.29 15.12 5.54
C GLN A 231 5.55 13.81 6.29
N LYS A 232 4.70 12.80 6.05
CA LYS A 232 4.66 11.58 6.85
C LYS A 232 5.94 10.73 6.76
N SER A 233 6.62 10.72 5.62
CA SER A 233 7.77 9.84 5.37
C SER A 233 9.03 10.26 6.13
N CYS A 234 9.40 11.54 6.14
CA CYS A 234 10.56 12.02 6.89
C CYS A 234 10.27 12.07 8.41
N PHE A 235 9.01 12.24 8.81
CA PHE A 235 8.63 12.08 10.22
C PHE A 235 8.77 10.62 10.67
N LYS A 236 8.19 9.68 9.90
CA LYS A 236 8.27 8.24 10.20
C LYS A 236 9.69 7.68 10.13
N SER A 237 10.62 8.27 9.38
CA SER A 237 12.00 7.74 9.30
C SER A 237 12.71 7.77 10.65
N MET A 238 12.46 8.79 11.47
CA MET A 238 12.98 8.92 12.83
C MET A 238 12.45 7.80 13.74
N ILE A 239 11.13 7.56 13.69
CA ILE A 239 10.47 6.53 14.49
C ILE A 239 10.85 5.12 14.02
N THR A 240 10.90 4.88 12.71
CA THR A 240 11.34 3.61 12.12
C THR A 240 12.79 3.30 12.50
N ALA A 241 13.65 4.33 12.60
CA ALA A 241 14.99 4.13 13.12
C ALA A 241 15.00 3.74 14.59
N GLY A 242 13.93 4.01 15.36
CA GLY A 242 13.78 3.71 16.77
C GLY A 242 14.17 4.88 17.69
N PHE A 243 13.95 6.12 17.24
CA PHE A 243 14.22 7.34 18.00
C PHE A 243 12.96 8.18 18.19
N GLU A 244 12.96 9.01 19.22
CA GLU A 244 11.84 9.89 19.56
C GLU A 244 11.97 11.25 18.86
N PRO A 245 11.01 11.63 18.00
CA PRO A 245 11.02 12.95 17.37
C PRO A 245 10.68 14.05 18.37
N VAL A 246 11.56 15.03 18.51
CA VAL A 246 11.32 16.28 19.23
C VAL A 246 10.90 17.32 18.20
N VAL A 247 9.59 17.49 18.06
CA VAL A 247 8.99 18.39 17.08
C VAL A 247 9.15 19.84 17.53
N ILE A 248 9.87 20.64 16.75
CA ILE A 248 10.02 22.08 16.97
C ILE A 248 9.05 22.81 16.04
N GLU A 249 8.12 23.57 16.62
CA GLU A 249 7.20 24.40 15.84
C GLU A 249 7.94 25.52 15.10
N ASN A 250 7.36 25.97 13.99
CA ASN A 250 7.93 27.04 13.16
C ASN A 250 7.44 28.42 13.62
N ILE A 251 8.22 29.47 13.38
CA ILE A 251 7.83 30.87 13.57
C ILE A 251 7.20 31.41 12.29
N LEU A 252 6.09 32.14 12.43
CA LEU A 252 5.48 32.90 11.34
C LEU A 252 6.19 34.25 11.16
N GLU A 253 6.91 34.43 10.06
CA GLU A 253 7.56 35.68 9.67
C GLU A 253 6.89 36.21 8.39
N GLY A 254 5.98 37.18 8.54
CA GLY A 254 5.12 37.61 7.44
C GLY A 254 4.15 36.50 7.04
N ASP A 255 4.26 36.00 5.81
CA ASP A 255 3.50 34.82 5.34
C ASP A 255 4.26 33.50 5.51
N GLU A 256 5.56 33.53 5.79
CA GLU A 256 6.42 32.36 5.78
C GLU A 256 6.49 31.65 7.13
N LEU A 257 6.56 30.32 7.11
CA LEU A 257 6.92 29.54 8.28
C LEU A 257 8.41 29.18 8.23
N ARG A 258 9.17 29.64 9.23
CA ARG A 258 10.63 29.52 9.30
C ARG A 258 11.08 28.84 10.59
N THR A 259 12.33 28.39 10.58
CA THR A 259 12.94 27.68 11.71
C THR A 259 12.97 28.53 12.97
N ASP A 260 12.44 28.00 14.08
CA ASP A 260 12.64 28.58 15.41
C ASP A 260 14.00 28.18 15.98
N LEU A 261 15.02 29.03 15.74
CA LEU A 261 16.37 28.78 16.23
C LEU A 261 16.45 28.77 17.76
N LYS A 262 15.66 29.61 18.44
CA LYS A 262 15.66 29.72 19.89
C LYS A 262 15.07 28.46 20.52
N ALA A 263 13.97 27.94 19.96
CA ALA A 263 13.37 26.70 20.45
C ALA A 263 14.25 25.47 20.17
N VAL A 264 14.95 25.44 19.03
CA VAL A 264 15.95 24.39 18.76
C VAL A 264 17.05 24.40 19.82
N GLU A 265 17.68 25.55 20.06
CA GLU A 265 18.77 25.68 21.03
C GLU A 265 18.29 25.40 22.47
N ALA A 266 17.11 25.89 22.85
CA ALA A 266 16.51 25.61 24.14
C ALA A 266 16.28 24.10 24.35
N LYS A 267 15.81 23.37 23.33
CA LYS A 267 15.62 21.91 23.42
C LYS A 267 16.94 21.13 23.44
N VAL A 268 17.98 21.62 22.77
CA VAL A 268 19.35 21.06 22.89
C VAL A 268 19.84 21.18 24.34
N GLN A 269 19.66 22.34 24.96
CA GLN A 269 20.07 22.60 26.35
C GLN A 269 19.24 21.80 27.36
N GLU A 270 17.92 21.73 27.17
CA GLU A 270 16.99 21.00 28.05
C GLU A 270 17.26 19.49 28.07
N LEU A 271 17.45 18.88 26.90
CA LEU A 271 17.64 17.42 26.78
C LEU A 271 19.10 17.00 27.01
N GLY A 272 20.03 17.94 26.86
CA GLY A 272 21.48 17.70 26.87
C GLY A 272 21.99 17.18 25.51
N PRO A 273 23.12 17.72 24.99
CA PRO A 273 23.65 17.32 23.68
C PRO A 273 23.90 15.82 23.50
N ASP A 274 24.27 15.10 24.58
CA ASP A 274 24.56 13.67 24.57
C ASP A 274 23.32 12.78 24.33
N HIS A 275 22.12 13.28 24.66
CA HIS A 275 20.87 12.55 24.42
C HIS A 275 20.25 12.86 23.05
N VAL A 276 20.81 13.84 22.32
CA VAL A 276 20.39 14.19 20.96
C VAL A 276 21.23 13.41 19.95
N LEU A 277 20.55 12.66 19.08
CA LEU A 277 21.17 11.88 18.01
C LEU A 277 21.67 12.81 16.90
N CYS A 278 20.78 13.70 16.45
CA CYS A 278 21.06 14.71 15.44
C CYS A 278 19.98 15.79 15.43
N VAL A 279 20.29 16.93 14.82
CA VAL A 279 19.29 17.85 14.28
C VAL A 279 18.93 17.39 12.87
N HIS A 280 17.63 17.20 12.62
CA HIS A 280 17.08 16.77 11.34
C HIS A 280 16.34 17.93 10.67
N SER A 281 17.03 18.69 9.82
CA SER A 281 16.47 19.85 9.12
C SER A 281 15.93 19.50 7.73
N THR A 282 15.16 20.39 7.12
CA THR A 282 14.56 20.19 5.79
C THR A 282 14.68 21.44 4.92
N THR A 283 15.20 21.29 3.70
CA THR A 283 15.28 22.37 2.70
C THR A 283 14.02 22.44 1.85
N SER A 284 13.85 21.49 0.94
CA SER A 284 12.76 21.46 -0.02
C SER A 284 11.45 21.07 0.68
N CYS A 285 10.51 22.01 0.77
CA CYS A 285 9.24 21.88 1.47
C CYS A 285 8.09 22.59 0.73
N PHE A 286 6.84 22.36 1.16
CA PHE A 286 5.68 23.04 0.61
C PHE A 286 5.54 24.42 1.25
N ALA A 287 5.23 25.44 0.45
CA ALA A 287 4.86 26.76 0.96
C ALA A 287 3.61 26.63 1.84
N PRO A 288 3.43 27.45 2.90
CA PRO A 288 4.19 28.64 3.26
C PRO A 288 5.48 28.37 4.03
N ARG A 289 5.81 27.11 4.35
CA ARG A 289 7.12 26.78 4.91
C ARG A 289 8.20 27.01 3.87
N VAL A 290 9.38 27.39 4.33
CA VAL A 290 10.57 27.63 3.51
C VAL A 290 11.72 26.73 3.96
N PRO A 291 12.83 26.64 3.20
CA PRO A 291 14.01 25.92 3.64
C PRO A 291 14.46 26.37 5.03
N ASP A 292 14.83 25.41 5.87
CA ASP A 292 15.34 25.72 7.20
C ASP A 292 16.58 26.61 7.13
N ARG A 293 16.80 27.39 8.19
CA ARG A 293 17.98 28.23 8.40
C ARG A 293 19.23 27.38 8.64
N LEU A 294 19.76 26.77 7.57
CA LEU A 294 20.83 25.78 7.66
C LEU A 294 22.14 26.36 8.16
N GLU A 295 22.44 27.63 7.88
CA GLU A 295 23.67 28.28 8.35
C GLU A 295 23.70 28.31 9.88
N GLU A 296 22.62 28.81 10.49
CA GLU A 296 22.49 28.94 11.92
C GLU A 296 22.33 27.57 12.61
N LEU A 297 21.54 26.66 12.04
CA LEU A 297 21.46 25.28 12.55
C LEU A 297 22.80 24.56 12.48
N ALA A 298 23.58 24.78 11.43
CA ALA A 298 24.91 24.20 11.29
C ALA A 298 25.89 24.75 12.33
N VAL A 299 25.80 26.04 12.67
CA VAL A 299 26.58 26.65 13.76
C VAL A 299 26.18 26.05 15.12
N ILE A 300 24.88 25.93 15.40
CA ILE A 300 24.39 25.28 16.63
C ILE A 300 24.92 23.84 16.72
N CYS A 301 24.80 23.06 15.65
CA CYS A 301 25.28 21.67 15.62
C CYS A 301 26.80 21.58 15.81
N ALA A 302 27.57 22.52 15.25
CA ALA A 302 29.01 22.60 15.47
C ALA A 302 29.34 22.91 16.93
N ASN A 303 28.72 23.93 17.52
CA ASN A 303 28.99 24.40 18.89
C ASN A 303 28.67 23.33 19.95
N TYR A 304 27.55 22.62 19.81
CA TYR A 304 27.13 21.59 20.77
C TYR A 304 27.65 20.18 20.42
N GLY A 305 28.44 20.04 19.34
CA GLY A 305 28.98 18.74 18.92
C GLY A 305 27.92 17.73 18.43
N ILE A 306 26.74 18.20 18.01
CA ILE A 306 25.60 17.37 17.59
C ILE A 306 25.66 17.14 16.06
N PRO A 307 25.43 15.92 15.57
CA PRO A 307 25.33 15.67 14.13
C PRO A 307 24.16 16.41 13.46
N HIS A 308 24.33 16.81 12.21
CA HIS A 308 23.30 17.51 11.42
C HIS A 308 22.99 16.73 10.15
N ILE A 309 21.74 16.26 10.04
CA ILE A 309 21.22 15.51 8.89
C ILE A 309 20.18 16.37 8.17
N VAL A 310 20.41 16.66 6.90
CA VAL A 310 19.54 17.53 6.10
C VAL A 310 18.67 16.69 5.15
N ASN A 311 17.35 16.77 5.32
CA ASN A 311 16.39 16.27 4.35
C ASN A 311 16.30 17.22 3.15
N ASN A 312 17.01 16.88 2.07
CA ASN A 312 17.05 17.63 0.81
C ASN A 312 16.29 16.89 -0.31
N ALA A 313 15.16 16.26 0.04
CA ALA A 313 14.40 15.35 -0.81
C ALA A 313 14.29 15.77 -2.28
N TYR A 314 13.88 17.01 -2.56
CA TYR A 314 13.71 17.53 -3.91
C TYR A 314 14.40 18.88 -4.11
N GLY A 315 15.51 19.10 -3.41
CA GLY A 315 16.23 20.37 -3.45
C GLY A 315 17.40 20.44 -4.43
N VAL A 316 17.84 19.32 -5.04
CA VAL A 316 18.92 19.34 -6.06
C VAL A 316 18.56 20.21 -7.24
N GLN A 317 17.29 20.19 -7.64
CA GLN A 317 16.76 21.03 -8.71
C GLN A 317 16.71 22.54 -8.41
N SER A 318 17.08 22.94 -7.19
CA SER A 318 17.04 24.33 -6.74
C SER A 318 18.43 24.80 -6.30
N SER A 319 19.01 25.72 -7.08
CA SER A 319 20.29 26.34 -6.73
C SER A 319 20.23 27.09 -5.39
N LYS A 320 19.06 27.63 -4.98
CA LYS A 320 18.91 28.25 -3.64
C LYS A 320 19.07 27.21 -2.52
N CYS A 321 18.43 26.04 -2.64
CA CYS A 321 18.54 24.98 -1.65
C CYS A 321 19.96 24.41 -1.58
N MET A 322 20.58 24.18 -2.74
CA MET A 322 21.94 23.65 -2.83
C MET A 322 22.98 24.64 -2.32
N HIS A 323 22.85 25.94 -2.64
CA HIS A 323 23.71 26.97 -2.09
C HIS A 323 23.56 27.09 -0.57
N LEU A 324 22.34 26.94 -0.04
CA LEU A 324 22.11 26.97 1.41
C LEU A 324 22.81 25.81 2.15
N ILE A 325 22.82 24.61 1.54
CA ILE A 325 23.60 23.47 2.06
C ILE A 325 25.10 23.78 2.01
N GLN A 326 25.58 24.35 0.90
CA GLN A 326 26.98 24.77 0.75
C GLN A 326 27.39 25.82 1.79
N GLN A 327 26.53 26.80 2.08
CA GLN A 327 26.79 27.81 3.11
C GLN A 327 26.78 27.20 4.50
N GLY A 328 25.78 26.38 4.85
CA GLY A 328 25.73 25.70 6.15
C GLY A 328 26.97 24.84 6.42
N ALA A 329 27.46 24.12 5.41
CA ALA A 329 28.71 23.35 5.52
C ALA A 329 29.97 24.22 5.61
N ARG A 330 29.94 25.46 5.09
CA ARG A 330 31.06 26.41 5.17
C ARG A 330 31.17 27.04 6.55
N VAL A 331 30.04 27.41 7.16
CA VAL A 331 30.02 28.17 8.42
C VAL A 331 29.88 27.30 9.67
N GLY A 332 29.44 26.05 9.51
CA GLY A 332 29.21 25.14 10.63
C GLY A 332 29.27 23.67 10.22
N ARG A 333 28.40 22.84 10.82
CA ARG A 333 28.38 21.39 10.65
C ARG A 333 27.17 20.90 9.84
N ILE A 334 27.44 20.13 8.79
CA ILE A 334 26.49 19.25 8.10
C ILE A 334 27.17 17.88 7.91
N ASP A 335 26.60 16.82 8.47
CA ASP A 335 27.20 15.48 8.40
C ASP A 335 26.74 14.73 7.14
N ALA A 336 25.44 14.80 6.83
CA ALA A 336 24.89 14.25 5.59
C ALA A 336 23.64 15.03 5.11
N PHE A 337 23.40 15.00 3.81
CA PHE A 337 22.18 15.48 3.18
C PHE A 337 21.64 14.44 2.20
N VAL A 338 20.33 14.21 2.24
CA VAL A 338 19.68 13.09 1.53
C VAL A 338 18.67 13.60 0.50
N GLN A 339 18.73 13.09 -0.73
CA GLN A 339 17.89 13.53 -1.85
C GLN A 339 17.20 12.34 -2.52
N SER A 340 16.02 12.54 -3.10
CA SER A 340 15.31 11.51 -3.89
C SER A 340 15.79 11.54 -5.34
N LEU A 341 15.86 10.36 -5.98
CA LEU A 341 16.20 10.28 -7.40
C LEU A 341 15.03 10.76 -8.27
N ASP A 342 13.82 10.24 -8.04
CA ASP A 342 12.64 10.52 -8.86
C ASP A 342 12.34 12.02 -8.98
N LYS A 343 12.42 12.75 -7.87
CA LYS A 343 12.05 14.18 -7.82
C LYS A 343 13.07 15.13 -8.42
N ASN A 344 14.32 14.69 -8.57
CA ASN A 344 15.41 15.54 -9.05
C ASN A 344 15.95 15.12 -10.43
N PHE A 345 15.64 13.89 -10.86
CA PHE A 345 16.20 13.29 -12.08
C PHE A 345 15.14 12.65 -12.99
N MET A 346 13.85 12.76 -12.69
CA MET A 346 12.76 12.29 -13.56
C MET A 346 12.81 10.77 -13.85
N VAL A 347 13.22 9.99 -12.84
CA VAL A 347 13.29 8.52 -12.87
C VAL A 347 12.19 7.89 -12.01
N PRO A 348 11.94 6.57 -12.09
CA PRO A 348 10.97 5.91 -11.23
C PRO A 348 11.25 6.09 -9.73
N VAL A 349 10.20 6.05 -8.93
CA VAL A 349 10.29 6.11 -7.46
C VAL A 349 11.03 4.87 -6.94
N GLY A 350 11.94 5.06 -5.99
CA GLY A 350 12.56 3.94 -5.27
C GLY A 350 14.05 4.09 -4.97
N GLY A 351 14.71 5.15 -5.43
CA GLY A 351 16.11 5.44 -5.09
C GLY A 351 16.31 6.82 -4.49
N ALA A 352 17.43 6.96 -3.80
CA ALA A 352 17.88 8.20 -3.17
C ALA A 352 19.41 8.30 -3.24
N ILE A 353 19.91 9.49 -2.89
CA ILE A 353 21.33 9.78 -2.78
C ILE A 353 21.58 10.19 -1.33
N ILE A 354 22.65 9.65 -0.75
CA ILE A 354 23.20 10.12 0.52
C ILE A 354 24.54 10.76 0.20
N ALA A 355 24.70 12.04 0.55
CA ALA A 355 25.88 12.82 0.26
C ALA A 355 26.37 13.57 1.51
N GLY A 356 27.66 13.93 1.54
CA GLY A 356 28.22 14.70 2.64
C GLY A 356 29.63 15.22 2.41
N PHE A 357 30.16 15.82 3.47
CA PHE A 357 31.45 16.53 3.46
C PHE A 357 32.57 15.76 4.17
N ASN A 358 32.22 14.70 4.89
CA ASN A 358 33.17 13.78 5.51
C ASN A 358 33.06 12.42 4.82
N ASP A 359 34.03 12.07 3.98
CA ASP A 359 34.02 10.81 3.24
C ASP A 359 33.94 9.60 4.18
N SER A 360 34.71 9.59 5.29
CA SER A 360 34.68 8.46 6.23
C SER A 360 33.28 8.18 6.79
N PHE A 361 32.52 9.22 7.12
CA PHE A 361 31.15 9.08 7.62
C PHE A 361 30.19 8.60 6.53
N ILE A 362 30.30 9.11 5.30
CA ILE A 362 29.48 8.63 4.18
C ILE A 362 29.78 7.15 3.86
N GLN A 363 31.04 6.73 3.94
CA GLN A 363 31.42 5.32 3.80
C GLN A 363 30.88 4.45 4.95
N GLU A 364 30.82 4.97 6.17
CA GLU A 364 30.18 4.25 7.28
C GLU A 364 28.68 4.03 7.05
N ILE A 365 27.97 5.05 6.55
CA ILE A 365 26.55 4.90 6.20
C ILE A 365 26.36 3.85 5.10
N SER A 366 27.24 3.86 4.09
CA SER A 366 27.27 2.85 3.02
C SER A 366 27.46 1.44 3.60
N LYS A 367 28.46 1.23 4.46
CA LYS A 367 28.76 -0.07 5.09
C LYS A 367 27.68 -0.54 6.06
N MET A 368 26.90 0.36 6.63
CA MET A 368 25.76 0.03 7.50
C MET A 368 24.63 -0.70 6.74
N TYR A 369 24.58 -0.58 5.41
CA TYR A 369 23.59 -1.29 4.61
C TYR A 369 23.88 -2.81 4.59
N PRO A 370 22.96 -3.66 5.06
CA PRO A 370 23.19 -5.10 5.11
C PRO A 370 22.87 -5.75 3.75
N GLY A 371 23.87 -6.42 3.16
CA GLY A 371 23.67 -7.22 1.96
C GLY A 371 23.89 -6.48 0.63
N ARG A 372 23.52 -7.16 -0.46
CA ARG A 372 23.49 -6.55 -1.81
C ARG A 372 22.20 -5.78 -2.00
N ALA A 373 22.21 -4.81 -2.91
CA ALA A 373 21.06 -3.99 -3.22
C ALA A 373 20.73 -3.97 -4.72
N SER A 374 19.54 -3.49 -5.06
CA SER A 374 19.10 -3.35 -6.47
C SER A 374 19.98 -2.36 -7.23
N ALA A 375 20.41 -2.75 -8.44
CA ALA A 375 21.11 -1.85 -9.37
C ALA A 375 20.16 -0.95 -10.18
N SER A 376 18.84 -1.24 -10.18
CA SER A 376 17.88 -0.57 -11.07
C SER A 376 17.88 0.95 -10.92
N PRO A 377 17.79 1.54 -9.70
CA PRO A 377 17.81 3.00 -9.58
C PRO A 377 19.14 3.63 -10.01
N SER A 378 20.24 2.88 -9.92
CA SER A 378 21.55 3.34 -10.40
C SER A 378 21.66 3.30 -11.92
N LEU A 379 21.07 2.29 -12.55
CA LEU A 379 20.95 2.17 -14.00
C LEU A 379 20.05 3.30 -14.55
N ASP A 380 18.91 3.56 -13.92
CA ASP A 380 17.97 4.60 -14.35
C ASP A 380 18.63 5.98 -14.39
N VAL A 381 19.28 6.40 -13.29
CA VAL A 381 19.94 7.71 -13.23
C VAL A 381 21.21 7.77 -14.10
N LEU A 382 21.92 6.66 -14.30
CA LEU A 382 23.04 6.60 -15.25
C LEU A 382 22.56 6.87 -16.67
N ILE A 383 21.53 6.15 -17.12
CA ILE A 383 20.90 6.35 -18.43
C ILE A 383 20.46 7.81 -18.58
N THR A 384 19.71 8.33 -17.61
CA THR A 384 19.19 9.70 -17.68
C THR A 384 20.29 10.75 -17.76
N LEU A 385 21.35 10.64 -16.94
CA LEU A 385 22.43 11.62 -16.94
C LEU A 385 23.30 11.53 -18.20
N LEU A 386 23.56 10.33 -18.73
CA LEU A 386 24.29 10.18 -19.98
C LEU A 386 23.48 10.67 -21.18
N SER A 387 22.16 10.46 -21.21
CA SER A 387 21.30 10.97 -22.28
C SER A 387 21.08 12.48 -22.22
N LEU A 388 21.04 13.08 -21.04
CA LEU A 388 20.89 14.53 -20.89
C LEU A 388 22.21 15.27 -21.12
N GLY A 389 23.31 14.69 -20.62
CA GLY A 389 24.54 15.44 -20.39
C GLY A 389 24.36 16.56 -19.35
N SER A 390 25.46 17.21 -19.00
CA SER A 390 25.45 18.32 -18.05
C SER A 390 24.68 19.53 -18.60
N ASN A 391 24.72 19.77 -19.92
CA ASN A 391 24.01 20.86 -20.59
C ASN A 391 22.50 20.62 -20.59
N GLY A 392 22.05 19.38 -20.86
CA GLY A 392 20.63 19.03 -20.76
C GLY A 392 20.10 19.18 -19.34
N TYR A 393 20.87 18.77 -18.32
CA TYR A 393 20.47 18.98 -16.93
C TYR A 393 20.42 20.47 -16.56
N LYS A 394 21.43 21.27 -16.93
CA LYS A 394 21.41 22.74 -16.74
C LYS A 394 20.22 23.39 -17.41
N LYS A 395 19.84 22.94 -18.62
CA LYS A 395 18.66 23.42 -19.34
C LYS A 395 17.39 23.15 -18.55
N LEU A 396 17.19 21.93 -18.05
CA LEU A 396 16.03 21.60 -17.20
C LEU A 396 15.98 22.45 -15.91
N LEU A 397 17.13 22.72 -15.27
CA LEU A 397 17.20 23.60 -14.10
C LEU A 397 16.82 25.05 -14.42
N LYS A 398 17.21 25.54 -15.61
CA LYS A 398 16.85 26.87 -16.11
C LYS A 398 15.35 26.96 -16.41
N GLU A 399 14.82 26.01 -17.18
CA GLU A 399 13.39 25.94 -17.52
C GLU A 399 12.51 25.88 -16.27
N ARG A 400 12.91 25.12 -15.24
CA ARG A 400 12.21 25.11 -13.95
C ARG A 400 12.14 26.49 -13.29
N LYS A 401 13.22 27.30 -13.34
CA LYS A 401 13.21 28.67 -12.80
C LYS A 401 12.27 29.59 -13.60
N GLU A 402 12.26 29.45 -14.92
CA GLU A 402 11.36 30.18 -15.81
C GLU A 402 9.90 29.82 -15.56
N MET A 403 9.62 28.51 -15.40
CA MET A 403 8.29 28.00 -15.06
C MET A 403 7.84 28.39 -13.66
N PHE A 404 8.74 28.53 -12.69
CA PHE A 404 8.40 29.07 -11.37
C PHE A 404 7.91 30.51 -11.48
N SER A 405 8.62 31.36 -12.22
CA SER A 405 8.20 32.74 -12.47
C SER A 405 6.88 32.81 -13.25
N TYR A 406 6.72 31.96 -14.27
CA TYR A 406 5.49 31.89 -15.07
C TYR A 406 4.28 31.44 -14.23
N LEU A 407 4.42 30.35 -13.47
CA LEU A 407 3.40 29.86 -12.55
C LEU A 407 3.04 30.92 -11.50
N SER A 408 4.03 31.58 -10.90
CA SER A 408 3.81 32.66 -9.93
C SER A 408 3.00 33.80 -10.54
N ASN A 409 3.34 34.25 -11.74
CA ASN A 409 2.65 35.34 -12.42
C ASN A 409 1.20 34.96 -12.79
N GLN A 410 0.97 33.75 -13.31
CA GLN A 410 -0.36 33.28 -13.64
C GLN A 410 -1.22 33.07 -12.39
N LEU A 411 -0.65 32.49 -11.34
CA LEU A 411 -1.35 32.27 -10.08
C LEU A 411 -1.69 33.59 -9.38
N LYS A 412 -0.80 34.59 -9.46
CA LYS A 412 -1.06 35.95 -8.97
C LYS A 412 -2.25 36.58 -9.70
N LYS A 413 -2.23 36.60 -11.05
CA LYS A 413 -3.33 37.11 -11.87
C LYS A 413 -4.67 36.42 -11.55
N LEU A 414 -4.65 35.10 -11.42
CA LEU A 414 -5.83 34.33 -11.05
C LEU A 414 -6.30 34.69 -9.64
N SER A 415 -5.40 34.76 -8.65
CA SER A 415 -5.77 35.09 -7.28
C SER A 415 -6.42 36.47 -7.16
N GLU A 416 -5.87 37.49 -7.84
CA GLU A 416 -6.42 38.84 -7.87
C GLU A 416 -7.84 38.88 -8.46
N ALA A 417 -8.13 38.06 -9.49
CA ALA A 417 -9.47 37.95 -10.08
C ALA A 417 -10.52 37.35 -9.15
N TYR A 418 -10.11 36.63 -8.10
CA TYR A 418 -11.01 36.00 -7.11
C TYR A 418 -10.96 36.66 -5.73
N ASN A 419 -10.38 37.87 -5.61
CA ASN A 419 -10.15 38.54 -4.32
C ASN A 419 -9.33 37.69 -3.33
N GLU A 420 -8.46 36.86 -3.88
CA GLU A 420 -7.42 36.12 -3.16
C GLU A 420 -6.06 36.79 -3.42
N ARG A 421 -5.02 36.29 -2.77
CA ARG A 421 -3.64 36.73 -3.04
C ARG A 421 -2.68 35.56 -3.06
N LEU A 422 -1.58 35.73 -3.79
CA LEU A 422 -0.42 34.87 -3.65
C LEU A 422 0.28 35.18 -2.32
N LEU A 423 0.51 34.15 -1.49
CA LEU A 423 1.27 34.29 -0.24
C LEU A 423 2.72 34.66 -0.55
N HIS A 424 3.24 35.67 0.15
CA HIS A 424 4.59 36.19 -0.08
C HIS A 424 5.64 35.29 0.56
N THR A 425 6.12 34.32 -0.22
CA THR A 425 7.05 33.26 0.24
C THR A 425 8.37 33.25 -0.55
N PRO A 426 9.12 34.38 -0.61
CA PRO A 426 10.30 34.54 -1.46
C PRO A 426 11.46 33.56 -1.16
N HIS A 427 11.51 33.00 0.06
CA HIS A 427 12.53 32.03 0.44
C HIS A 427 12.20 30.60 -0.02
N ASN A 428 10.97 30.31 -0.50
CA ASN A 428 10.65 29.03 -1.12
C ASN A 428 10.86 29.09 -2.66
N PRO A 429 11.86 28.37 -3.21
CA PRO A 429 12.20 28.45 -4.64
C PRO A 429 11.42 27.51 -5.56
N ILE A 430 10.55 26.66 -5.01
CA ILE A 430 9.90 25.56 -5.73
C ILE A 430 8.38 25.63 -5.57
N SER A 431 7.90 25.76 -4.34
CA SER A 431 6.47 25.75 -4.00
C SER A 431 5.94 27.17 -3.83
N LEU A 432 4.72 27.37 -4.30
CA LEU A 432 3.92 28.59 -4.14
C LEU A 432 2.63 28.24 -3.39
N ALA A 433 1.97 29.26 -2.84
CA ALA A 433 0.68 29.10 -2.19
C ALA A 433 -0.21 30.32 -2.47
N MET A 434 -1.47 30.09 -2.85
CA MET A 434 -2.49 31.15 -2.96
C MET A 434 -3.51 31.01 -1.83
N THR A 435 -3.98 32.13 -1.30
CA THR A 435 -5.01 32.11 -0.26
C THR A 435 -6.34 31.57 -0.77
N LEU A 436 -7.15 31.02 0.13
CA LEU A 436 -8.53 30.61 -0.10
C LEU A 436 -9.46 31.25 0.95
N ARG A 437 -9.21 32.51 1.32
CA ARG A 437 -9.91 33.22 2.40
C ARG A 437 -11.39 33.42 2.08
N THR A 438 -11.73 33.62 0.81
CA THR A 438 -13.11 33.80 0.37
C THR A 438 -13.93 32.53 0.56
N LEU A 439 -13.32 31.36 0.41
CA LEU A 439 -13.98 30.07 0.62
C LEU A 439 -14.11 29.70 2.10
N ASP A 440 -13.08 30.05 2.89
CA ASP A 440 -12.96 29.70 4.30
C ASP A 440 -13.95 30.48 5.20
N LYS A 441 -14.29 31.73 4.84
CA LYS A 441 -15.23 32.59 5.60
C LYS A 441 -16.67 32.08 5.66
N HIS A 442 -17.08 31.24 4.71
CA HIS A 442 -18.48 30.83 4.55
C HIS A 442 -18.72 29.35 4.86
N CYS A 443 -17.75 28.45 4.57
CA CYS A 443 -17.87 27.02 4.91
C CYS A 443 -16.52 26.27 4.74
N SER A 444 -16.00 25.66 5.80
CA SER A 444 -14.75 24.86 5.75
C SER A 444 -14.82 23.67 4.78
N ARG A 445 -16.04 23.16 4.50
CA ARG A 445 -16.27 22.08 3.53
C ARG A 445 -15.95 22.50 2.10
N ALA A 446 -16.15 23.77 1.73
CA ALA A 446 -15.89 24.28 0.39
C ALA A 446 -14.39 24.21 0.02
N VAL A 447 -13.50 24.47 1.00
CA VAL A 447 -12.05 24.33 0.84
C VAL A 447 -11.69 22.88 0.54
N THR A 448 -12.24 21.92 1.30
CA THR A 448 -11.96 20.49 1.05
C THR A 448 -12.53 19.99 -0.29
N GLN A 449 -13.71 20.49 -0.70
CA GLN A 449 -14.35 20.17 -1.97
C GLN A 449 -13.53 20.66 -3.17
N LEU A 450 -12.88 21.83 -3.07
CA LEU A 450 -12.00 22.33 -4.13
C LEU A 450 -10.88 21.32 -4.47
N GLY A 451 -10.34 20.65 -3.45
CA GLY A 451 -9.34 19.60 -3.64
C GLY A 451 -9.84 18.42 -4.48
N SER A 452 -11.04 17.91 -4.19
CA SER A 452 -11.63 16.79 -4.96
C SER A 452 -12.03 17.22 -6.38
N MET A 453 -12.48 18.46 -6.56
CA MET A 453 -12.84 19.02 -7.87
C MET A 453 -11.62 19.17 -8.80
N LEU A 454 -10.47 19.56 -8.25
CA LEU A 454 -9.22 19.63 -8.99
C LEU A 454 -8.75 18.22 -9.39
N PHE A 455 -8.80 17.27 -8.45
CA PHE A 455 -8.39 15.89 -8.71
C PHE A 455 -9.25 15.22 -9.80
N THR A 456 -10.58 15.33 -9.72
CA THR A 456 -11.52 14.82 -10.74
C THR A 456 -11.31 15.45 -12.12
N ARG A 457 -10.80 16.68 -12.17
CA ARG A 457 -10.43 17.38 -13.42
C ARG A 457 -8.99 17.11 -13.84
N GLN A 458 -8.39 16.03 -13.36
CA GLN A 458 -7.04 15.58 -13.72
C GLN A 458 -5.95 16.61 -13.37
N VAL A 459 -6.13 17.39 -12.31
CA VAL A 459 -5.06 18.20 -11.72
C VAL A 459 -4.43 17.39 -10.58
N SER A 460 -3.24 16.87 -10.82
CA SER A 460 -2.42 16.20 -9.80
C SER A 460 -1.40 17.16 -9.20
N GLY A 461 -0.92 16.88 -7.98
CA GLY A 461 0.11 17.66 -7.31
C GLY A 461 -0.34 18.98 -6.67
N ALA A 462 -1.53 19.50 -7.02
CA ALA A 462 -2.15 20.62 -6.30
C ALA A 462 -2.64 20.16 -4.93
N ARG A 463 -2.22 20.85 -3.87
CA ARG A 463 -2.56 20.49 -2.48
C ARG A 463 -3.40 21.59 -1.86
N VAL A 464 -4.62 21.27 -1.45
CA VAL A 464 -5.49 22.21 -0.72
C VAL A 464 -5.31 21.97 0.77
N VAL A 465 -5.08 23.04 1.53
CA VAL A 465 -4.80 23.02 2.97
C VAL A 465 -5.89 23.78 3.71
N PRO A 466 -6.83 23.08 4.37
CA PRO A 466 -7.82 23.70 5.25
C PRO A 466 -7.24 24.07 6.62
N LEU A 467 -7.91 24.96 7.34
CA LEU A 467 -7.59 25.27 8.74
C LEU A 467 -7.99 24.14 9.68
N GLY A 468 -7.33 24.06 10.84
CA GLY A 468 -7.75 23.20 11.95
C GLY A 468 -7.66 21.68 11.70
N SER A 469 -7.01 21.23 10.62
CA SER A 469 -6.88 19.80 10.33
C SER A 469 -6.14 19.07 11.44
N MET A 470 -6.73 18.00 11.97
CA MET A 470 -6.14 17.15 13.00
C MET A 470 -5.69 15.82 12.38
N GLN A 471 -4.44 15.42 12.61
CA GLN A 471 -3.93 14.14 12.11
C GLN A 471 -2.97 13.52 13.10
N THR A 472 -3.23 12.26 13.46
CA THR A 472 -2.27 11.43 14.20
C THR A 472 -1.40 10.62 13.24
N VAL A 473 -0.09 10.62 13.47
CA VAL A 473 0.92 9.86 12.71
C VAL A 473 1.85 9.17 13.71
N SER A 474 1.84 7.84 13.73
CA SER A 474 2.73 7.03 14.59
C SER A 474 2.70 7.46 16.08
N GLY A 475 1.50 7.73 16.61
CA GLY A 475 1.30 8.14 18.02
C GLY A 475 1.36 9.64 18.28
N TYR A 476 1.87 10.45 17.34
CA TYR A 476 1.95 11.91 17.47
C TYR A 476 0.77 12.60 16.79
N THR A 477 0.09 13.48 17.53
CA THR A 477 -1.06 14.22 17.02
C THR A 477 -0.65 15.64 16.62
N PHE A 478 -0.75 15.92 15.32
CA PHE A 478 -0.48 17.24 14.74
C PHE A 478 -1.78 18.03 14.63
N ARG A 479 -1.81 19.23 15.21
CA ARG A 479 -2.86 20.22 14.97
C ARG A 479 -2.50 21.08 13.76
N GLY A 480 -3.48 21.48 12.96
CA GLY A 480 -3.22 22.18 11.70
C GLY A 480 -2.37 21.37 10.71
N PHE A 481 -2.53 20.04 10.68
CA PHE A 481 -1.75 19.17 9.80
C PHE A 481 -1.87 19.61 8.33
N MET A 482 -0.79 19.43 7.58
CA MET A 482 -0.56 19.97 6.24
C MET A 482 -0.11 21.44 6.21
N SER A 483 -0.39 22.22 7.26
CA SER A 483 -0.03 23.64 7.32
C SER A 483 1.34 23.95 7.92
N HIS A 484 2.01 22.95 8.51
CA HIS A 484 3.33 23.08 9.15
C HIS A 484 3.34 23.91 10.44
N THR A 485 2.16 24.27 10.95
CA THR A 485 1.95 24.94 12.23
C THR A 485 0.59 24.54 12.78
N ASN A 486 0.33 24.83 14.05
CA ASN A 486 -0.96 24.56 14.67
C ASN A 486 -2.08 25.46 14.13
N ASN A 487 -1.76 26.74 13.89
CA ASN A 487 -2.74 27.76 13.52
C ASN A 487 -2.16 28.68 12.43
N TYR A 488 -2.23 28.27 11.16
CA TYR A 488 -1.87 29.16 10.06
C TYR A 488 -3.00 30.18 9.79
N PRO A 489 -2.73 31.43 9.37
CA PRO A 489 -3.76 32.49 9.33
C PRO A 489 -4.94 32.29 8.37
N CYS A 490 -4.83 31.43 7.37
CA CYS A 490 -5.92 31.16 6.42
C CYS A 490 -5.73 29.82 5.68
N ALA A 491 -6.81 29.25 5.15
CA ALA A 491 -6.70 28.17 4.17
C ALA A 491 -5.95 28.63 2.89
N TYR A 492 -5.28 27.69 2.22
CA TYR A 492 -4.54 27.98 0.99
C TYR A 492 -4.44 26.77 0.05
N LEU A 493 -4.07 27.04 -1.20
CA LEU A 493 -3.78 26.03 -2.23
C LEU A 493 -2.32 26.12 -2.65
N ASN A 494 -1.62 24.99 -2.64
CA ASN A 494 -0.26 24.87 -3.16
C ASN A 494 -0.23 24.45 -4.63
N ALA A 495 0.71 25.04 -5.35
CA ALA A 495 1.22 24.59 -6.63
C ALA A 495 2.74 24.73 -6.63
N ALA A 496 3.45 23.92 -7.40
CA ALA A 496 4.91 23.94 -7.42
C ALA A 496 5.46 23.84 -8.84
N SER A 497 6.58 24.51 -9.09
CA SER A 497 7.36 24.34 -10.31
C SER A 497 8.56 23.42 -10.04
N ALA A 498 8.32 22.13 -10.27
CA ALA A 498 9.33 21.08 -10.24
C ALA A 498 9.95 20.84 -11.63
N ILE A 499 11.11 20.21 -11.67
CA ILE A 499 11.89 19.93 -12.86
C ILE A 499 11.08 19.08 -13.86
N GLY A 500 11.13 19.45 -15.14
CA GLY A 500 10.35 18.80 -16.20
C GLY A 500 8.93 19.36 -16.39
N MET A 501 8.48 20.31 -15.57
CA MET A 501 7.21 21.03 -15.79
C MET A 501 7.26 21.85 -17.08
N LYS A 502 6.18 21.82 -17.86
CA LYS A 502 6.02 22.56 -19.12
C LYS A 502 4.99 23.68 -18.99
N THR A 503 5.01 24.63 -19.92
CA THR A 503 4.03 25.72 -20.01
C THR A 503 2.59 25.18 -20.06
N GLN A 504 2.36 24.10 -20.81
CA GLN A 504 1.07 23.45 -20.92
C GLN A 504 0.51 23.00 -19.56
N ASP A 505 1.37 22.55 -18.63
CA ASP A 505 0.95 22.13 -17.29
C ASP A 505 0.39 23.32 -16.50
N VAL A 506 1.07 24.47 -16.58
CA VAL A 506 0.63 25.72 -15.94
C VAL A 506 -0.68 26.20 -16.55
N ASP A 507 -0.79 26.23 -17.87
CA ASP A 507 -1.98 26.74 -18.56
C ASP A 507 -3.22 25.89 -18.27
N LEU A 508 -3.08 24.56 -18.32
CA LEU A 508 -4.15 23.63 -17.98
C LEU A 508 -4.54 23.73 -16.51
N PHE A 509 -3.56 23.85 -15.61
CA PHE A 509 -3.80 24.03 -14.19
C PHE A 509 -4.61 25.30 -13.92
N ILE A 510 -4.17 26.45 -14.44
CA ILE A 510 -4.83 27.74 -14.24
C ILE A 510 -6.25 27.72 -14.82
N LYS A 511 -6.43 27.18 -16.04
CA LYS A 511 -7.75 27.05 -16.68
C LYS A 511 -8.70 26.17 -15.87
N ARG A 512 -8.22 25.05 -15.32
CA ARG A 512 -9.05 24.12 -14.54
C ARG A 512 -9.36 24.68 -13.16
N LEU A 513 -8.39 25.34 -12.52
CA LEU A 513 -8.58 26.02 -11.24
C LEU A 513 -9.58 27.16 -11.34
N ASP A 514 -9.49 28.00 -12.38
CA ASP A 514 -10.48 29.04 -12.68
C ASP A 514 -11.90 28.45 -12.78
N LYS A 515 -12.08 27.37 -13.54
CA LYS A 515 -13.37 26.69 -13.63
C LYS A 515 -13.87 26.18 -12.28
N CYS A 516 -13.00 25.57 -11.47
CA CYS A 516 -13.36 25.08 -10.14
C CYS A 516 -13.81 26.22 -9.23
N LEU A 517 -13.06 27.33 -9.18
CA LEU A 517 -13.40 28.49 -8.36
C LEU A 517 -14.72 29.12 -8.78
N LYS A 518 -15.01 29.24 -10.09
CA LYS A 518 -16.33 29.69 -10.59
C LYS A 518 -17.47 28.81 -10.12
N THR A 519 -17.29 27.50 -10.19
CA THR A 519 -18.33 26.54 -9.79
C THR A 519 -18.63 26.65 -8.30
N VAL A 520 -17.59 26.65 -7.45
CA VAL A 520 -17.77 26.77 -5.99
C VAL A 520 -18.44 28.09 -5.62
N LYS A 521 -18.03 29.20 -6.25
CA LYS A 521 -18.65 30.51 -6.01
C LYS A 521 -20.12 30.57 -6.46
N LYS A 522 -20.48 29.88 -7.55
CA LYS A 522 -21.87 29.80 -8.04
C LYS A 522 -22.75 28.95 -7.12
N GLU A 523 -22.20 27.87 -6.56
CA GLU A 523 -22.90 27.02 -5.57
C GLU A 523 -23.16 27.81 -4.27
N GLN A 524 -22.19 28.61 -3.82
CA GLN A 524 -22.34 29.49 -2.65
C GLN A 524 -23.42 30.57 -2.84
N ASN A 525 -23.45 31.23 -4.00
CA ASN A 525 -24.48 32.25 -4.29
C ASN A 525 -25.90 31.66 -4.39
N LYS A 526 -26.05 30.38 -4.75
CA LYS A 526 -27.35 29.71 -4.79
C LYS A 526 -27.87 29.36 -3.40
N GLU A 527 -27.00 29.04 -2.45
CA GLU A 527 -27.40 28.81 -1.05
C GLU A 527 -27.84 30.11 -0.35
N SER A 528 -27.31 31.27 -0.76
CA SER A 528 -27.75 32.58 -0.24
C SER A 528 -29.08 33.09 -0.84
N ASP A 529 -29.51 32.60 -2.00
CA ASP A 529 -30.78 33.00 -2.65
C ASP A 529 -31.99 32.16 -2.20
N ILE A 530 -31.78 31.06 -1.47
CA ILE A 530 -32.86 30.18 -0.96
C ILE A 530 -33.40 30.67 0.41
N SER A 531 -32.74 31.63 1.06
CA SER A 531 -33.15 32.18 2.36
C SER A 531 -34.11 33.39 2.26
N GLY A 532 -34.93 33.48 1.22
CA GLY A 532 -35.91 34.56 1.10
C GLY A 532 -37.10 34.24 0.22
N VAL A 533 -38.12 33.57 0.78
CA VAL A 533 -39.57 33.80 0.55
C VAL A 533 -40.39 33.20 1.72
N ASP A 534 -41.09 34.12 2.41
CA ASP A 534 -42.19 34.09 3.38
C ASP A 534 -43.24 32.94 3.38
N ASN A 535 -43.54 32.44 4.60
CA ASN A 535 -44.73 32.74 5.44
C ASN A 535 -45.53 31.54 6.02
N ASN A 536 -45.82 31.71 7.32
CA ASN A 536 -46.95 31.20 8.11
C ASN A 536 -46.98 29.72 8.53
N ASP A 537 -46.52 29.46 9.74
CA ASP A 537 -47.45 28.94 10.75
C ASP A 537 -47.09 29.46 12.15
N LYS A 538 -48.10 29.91 12.89
CA LYS A 538 -47.96 30.39 14.27
C LYS A 538 -48.18 29.22 15.21
N THR A 539 -47.27 28.99 16.14
CA THR A 539 -47.62 28.43 17.45
C THR A 539 -46.63 28.90 18.50
N GLU A 540 -47.20 29.35 19.60
CA GLU A 540 -46.66 30.04 20.77
C GLU A 540 -45.30 29.52 21.28
N ASP A 541 -44.27 30.36 21.20
CA ASP A 541 -43.11 30.28 22.09
C ASP A 541 -43.54 30.79 23.47
N VAL A 542 -43.61 29.87 24.43
CA VAL A 542 -43.59 30.19 25.86
C VAL A 542 -42.14 30.51 26.22
N ASP A 543 -41.92 31.71 26.75
CA ASP A 543 -40.64 32.23 27.23
C ASP A 543 -39.93 31.24 28.19
N ILE A 544 -38.85 30.60 27.71
CA ILE A 544 -37.88 29.86 28.55
C ILE A 544 -36.62 30.69 28.86
N GLU A 545 -36.51 31.93 28.34
CA GLU A 545 -35.44 32.85 28.73
C GLU A 545 -35.69 33.50 30.11
N GLU A 546 -36.92 33.46 30.64
CA GLU A 546 -37.24 34.05 31.95
C GLU A 546 -37.04 33.11 33.16
N MET A 547 -36.74 31.82 32.93
CA MET A 547 -36.32 30.89 34.02
C MET A 547 -34.79 30.83 34.20
N ALA A 548 -34.01 31.13 33.17
CA ALA A 548 -32.54 31.05 33.21
C ALA A 548 -31.87 32.26 33.90
N LEU A 549 -32.59 33.35 34.15
CA LEU A 549 -32.08 34.57 34.78
C LEU A 549 -32.37 34.68 36.29
N LYS A 550 -32.85 33.61 36.94
CA LYS A 550 -33.09 33.58 38.41
C LYS A 550 -32.18 32.65 39.22
N LEU A 551 -31.15 32.03 38.62
CA LEU A 551 -30.26 31.11 39.35
C LEU A 551 -28.76 31.49 39.37
N ASP A 552 -28.34 32.60 38.78
CA ASP A 552 -26.95 33.08 38.93
C ASP A 552 -26.77 33.99 40.16
N ASN A 553 -27.25 33.52 41.32
CA ASN A 553 -26.99 34.25 42.56
C ASN A 553 -27.01 33.40 43.83
N ARG A 554 -26.45 32.18 43.83
CA ARG A 554 -25.85 31.57 45.03
C ARG A 554 -24.72 30.63 44.66
N LYS A 555 -23.57 30.82 45.32
CA LYS A 555 -22.50 29.83 45.41
C LYS A 555 -23.06 28.51 45.97
N ASN A 556 -23.25 27.51 45.12
CA ASN A 556 -23.26 26.10 45.52
C ASN A 556 -22.36 25.31 44.55
N PRO A 557 -21.37 24.54 45.04
CA PRO A 557 -20.44 23.79 44.20
C PRO A 557 -21.05 22.56 43.50
N THR A 558 -22.35 22.33 43.63
CA THR A 558 -23.09 21.13 43.18
C THR A 558 -23.70 21.25 41.77
N ASP A 559 -23.76 22.44 41.18
CA ASP A 559 -24.41 22.67 39.87
C ASP A 559 -23.40 23.20 38.84
N ARG A 560 -23.33 22.58 37.65
CA ARG A 560 -22.40 22.99 36.57
C ARG A 560 -23.09 23.05 35.21
N SER A 561 -22.84 24.13 34.47
CA SER A 561 -23.29 24.31 33.08
C SER A 561 -22.09 24.52 32.15
N LEU A 562 -22.10 23.84 31.00
CA LEU A 562 -21.10 23.93 29.95
C LEU A 562 -21.80 24.10 28.59
N VAL A 563 -21.70 25.31 28.05
CA VAL A 563 -22.28 25.73 26.77
C VAL A 563 -21.14 26.20 25.87
N ASN A 564 -21.17 25.85 24.58
CA ASN A 564 -20.18 26.25 23.58
C ASN A 564 -18.74 25.70 23.79
N GLY A 565 -18.63 24.46 24.24
CA GLY A 565 -17.39 23.70 24.40
C GLY A 565 -16.72 23.32 23.07
N THR A 566 -15.38 23.34 23.07
CA THR A 566 -14.53 23.14 21.88
C THR A 566 -14.14 21.68 21.61
N PHE A 567 -14.52 20.76 22.49
CA PHE A 567 -14.24 19.33 22.35
C PHE A 567 -15.42 18.62 21.69
N SER A 568 -15.13 17.63 20.85
CA SER A 568 -16.15 16.89 20.06
C SER A 568 -16.63 15.61 20.74
N GLU A 569 -16.06 15.20 21.87
CA GLU A 569 -16.37 13.92 22.51
C GLU A 569 -16.38 14.02 24.04
N ILE A 570 -17.32 13.33 24.69
CA ILE A 570 -17.34 13.12 26.15
C ILE A 570 -16.63 11.80 26.44
N LYS A 571 -15.47 11.88 27.09
CA LYS A 571 -14.58 10.74 27.38
C LYS A 571 -14.92 10.08 28.72
N ASP A 572 -14.38 8.88 28.94
CA ASP A 572 -14.48 8.15 30.19
C ASP A 572 -14.03 9.03 31.38
N ARG A 573 -14.81 9.01 32.46
CA ARG A 573 -14.53 9.68 33.74
C ARG A 573 -14.22 11.18 33.62
N MET A 574 -14.71 11.84 32.57
CA MET A 574 -14.39 13.25 32.28
C MET A 574 -14.69 14.19 33.45
N PHE A 575 -15.76 13.90 34.20
CA PHE A 575 -16.22 14.71 35.32
C PHE A 575 -15.93 14.08 36.69
N SER A 576 -15.11 13.02 36.75
CA SER A 576 -14.82 12.27 37.99
C SER A 576 -14.17 13.09 39.12
N HIS A 577 -13.61 14.26 38.79
CA HIS A 577 -13.06 15.20 39.76
C HIS A 577 -14.14 16.06 40.46
N LEU A 578 -15.41 15.90 40.09
CA LEU A 578 -16.57 16.60 40.66
C LEU A 578 -17.60 15.61 41.27
N PRO A 579 -17.23 14.80 42.27
CA PRO A 579 -18.07 13.70 42.74
C PRO A 579 -19.38 14.12 43.42
N SER A 580 -19.49 15.38 43.86
CA SER A 580 -20.68 15.94 44.53
C SER A 580 -21.65 16.67 43.58
N LEU A 581 -21.49 16.50 42.26
CA LEU A 581 -22.32 17.19 41.28
C LEU A 581 -23.74 16.61 41.26
N GLN A 582 -24.75 17.49 41.30
CA GLN A 582 -26.18 17.15 41.28
C GLN A 582 -26.85 17.54 39.95
N LEU A 583 -26.45 18.68 39.36
CA LEU A 583 -26.94 19.16 38.05
C LEU A 583 -25.79 19.34 37.07
N LEU A 584 -25.91 18.75 35.87
CA LEU A 584 -24.99 18.94 34.76
C LEU A 584 -25.73 19.32 33.47
N LEU A 585 -25.43 20.52 32.95
CA LEU A 585 -25.96 21.04 31.69
C LEU A 585 -24.85 21.03 30.61
N LEU A 586 -25.08 20.35 29.50
CA LEU A 586 -24.18 20.18 28.36
C LEU A 586 -24.85 20.60 27.05
N ASN A 587 -25.45 21.78 27.04
CA ASN A 587 -26.32 22.24 25.96
C ASN A 587 -25.56 23.02 24.87
N SER A 588 -26.03 22.92 23.63
CA SER A 588 -25.53 23.69 22.47
C SER A 588 -24.02 23.60 22.23
N ASN A 589 -23.45 22.40 22.38
CA ASN A 589 -22.07 22.10 22.01
C ASN A 589 -22.01 21.33 20.67
N SER A 590 -20.80 20.98 20.23
CA SER A 590 -20.57 20.16 19.02
C SER A 590 -20.14 18.73 19.36
N PHE A 591 -20.68 18.15 20.44
CA PHE A 591 -20.40 16.76 20.79
C PHE A 591 -20.98 15.82 19.73
N THR A 592 -20.14 14.90 19.25
CA THR A 592 -20.50 13.85 18.30
C THR A 592 -20.51 12.47 18.94
N VAL A 593 -19.76 12.25 20.03
CA VAL A 593 -19.64 10.93 20.69
C VAL A 593 -19.70 11.03 22.21
N ILE A 594 -20.48 10.15 22.86
CA ILE A 594 -20.40 9.85 24.30
C ILE A 594 -19.79 8.45 24.49
N ARG A 595 -18.61 8.39 25.12
CA ARG A 595 -17.89 7.12 25.37
C ARG A 595 -18.44 6.34 26.57
N ASP A 596 -18.03 5.09 26.69
CA ASP A 596 -18.29 4.28 27.89
C ASP A 596 -17.76 4.98 29.15
N ASP A 597 -18.49 4.83 30.26
CA ASP A 597 -18.14 5.36 31.57
C ASP A 597 -17.92 6.90 31.58
N ALA A 598 -18.54 7.63 30.66
CA ALA A 598 -18.32 9.07 30.47
C ALA A 598 -18.56 9.90 31.74
N PHE A 599 -19.62 9.55 32.47
CA PHE A 599 -20.06 10.22 33.69
C PHE A 599 -19.69 9.44 34.97
N ALA A 600 -18.83 8.43 34.85
CA ALA A 600 -18.44 7.62 36.00
C ALA A 600 -17.72 8.46 37.07
N GLY A 601 -18.14 8.28 38.33
CA GLY A 601 -17.67 9.05 39.48
C GLY A 601 -18.62 10.17 39.93
N LEU A 602 -19.69 10.44 39.17
CA LEU A 602 -20.75 11.39 39.55
C LEU A 602 -21.88 10.70 40.32
N PHE A 603 -21.58 10.23 41.53
CA PHE A 603 -22.50 9.36 42.29
C PHE A 603 -23.79 10.03 42.75
N HIS A 604 -23.81 11.36 42.83
CA HIS A 604 -24.95 12.15 43.33
C HIS A 604 -25.66 12.95 42.23
N LEU A 605 -25.41 12.64 40.96
CA LEU A 605 -25.98 13.39 39.85
C LEU A 605 -27.46 13.03 39.69
N GLU A 606 -28.33 14.02 39.86
CA GLU A 606 -29.78 13.89 39.77
C GLU A 606 -30.33 14.39 38.42
N TYR A 607 -29.69 15.41 37.84
CA TYR A 607 -30.15 16.07 36.61
C TYR A 607 -29.03 16.15 35.57
N LEU A 608 -29.26 15.57 34.39
CA LEU A 608 -28.32 15.59 33.27
C LEU A 608 -29.03 16.03 31.99
N PHE A 609 -28.75 17.24 31.54
CA PHE A 609 -29.29 17.77 30.28
C PHE A 609 -28.18 17.90 29.25
N ILE A 610 -28.33 17.19 28.14
CA ILE A 610 -27.41 17.22 27.01
C ILE A 610 -28.27 17.56 25.80
N GLU A 611 -28.51 18.84 25.53
CA GLU A 611 -29.47 19.24 24.50
C GLU A 611 -28.83 20.04 23.36
N GLY A 612 -29.35 19.89 22.13
CA GLY A 612 -28.95 20.74 21.01
C GLY A 612 -27.50 20.54 20.54
N ASN A 613 -26.97 19.32 20.67
CA ASN A 613 -25.66 18.93 20.15
C ASN A 613 -25.79 18.15 18.82
N LYS A 614 -24.72 17.47 18.37
CA LYS A 614 -24.68 16.68 17.14
C LYS A 614 -24.25 15.23 17.42
N ILE A 615 -24.83 14.62 18.45
CA ILE A 615 -24.39 13.32 18.95
C ILE A 615 -24.77 12.24 17.93
N GLU A 616 -23.76 11.76 17.21
CA GLU A 616 -23.89 10.69 16.23
C GLU A 616 -23.83 9.31 16.89
N THR A 617 -23.10 9.16 18.00
CA THR A 617 -22.89 7.85 18.64
C THR A 617 -22.83 7.96 20.17
N ILE A 618 -23.62 7.12 20.85
CA ILE A 618 -23.56 6.91 22.29
C ILE A 618 -23.10 5.47 22.52
N SER A 619 -22.19 5.26 23.47
CA SER A 619 -21.67 3.93 23.82
C SER A 619 -22.60 3.23 24.81
N ARG A 620 -22.59 1.89 24.83
CA ARG A 620 -23.52 1.08 25.64
C ARG A 620 -23.46 1.43 27.13
N ASN A 621 -22.27 1.70 27.67
CA ASN A 621 -22.06 1.99 29.09
C ASN A 621 -21.88 3.49 29.36
N ALA A 622 -22.42 4.37 28.49
CA ALA A 622 -22.22 5.81 28.61
C ALA A 622 -22.70 6.39 29.96
N PHE A 623 -23.86 5.96 30.44
CA PHE A 623 -24.49 6.44 31.69
C PHE A 623 -24.28 5.48 32.87
N ARG A 624 -23.31 4.57 32.76
CA ARG A 624 -23.07 3.56 33.80
C ARG A 624 -22.75 4.21 35.14
N GLY A 625 -23.39 3.71 36.20
CA GLY A 625 -23.19 4.17 37.58
C GLY A 625 -23.95 5.43 37.99
N LEU A 626 -24.79 6.02 37.12
CA LEU A 626 -25.64 7.18 37.45
C LEU A 626 -26.96 6.75 38.13
N ARG A 627 -26.87 6.07 39.28
CA ARG A 627 -28.03 5.45 39.96
C ARG A 627 -29.01 6.43 40.57
N ASP A 628 -28.53 7.61 40.95
CA ASP A 628 -29.34 8.68 41.57
C ASP A 628 -29.97 9.62 40.52
N LEU A 629 -29.75 9.37 39.21
CA LEU A 629 -30.22 10.24 38.14
C LEU A 629 -31.75 10.15 38.00
N THR A 630 -32.42 11.28 38.18
CA THR A 630 -33.88 11.40 38.10
C THR A 630 -34.35 12.00 36.78
N HIS A 631 -33.60 12.92 36.18
CA HIS A 631 -33.98 13.57 34.93
C HIS A 631 -32.83 13.51 33.92
N LEU A 632 -33.10 12.93 32.75
CA LEU A 632 -32.16 12.85 31.63
C LEU A 632 -32.78 13.49 30.39
N SER A 633 -32.13 14.50 29.82
CA SER A 633 -32.49 15.03 28.51
C SER A 633 -31.40 14.79 27.48
N LEU A 634 -31.80 14.17 26.37
CA LEU A 634 -31.01 14.00 25.15
C LEU A 634 -31.69 14.68 23.95
N ALA A 635 -32.51 15.71 24.20
CA ALA A 635 -33.28 16.38 23.17
C ALA A 635 -32.41 17.06 22.10
N ASN A 636 -32.90 17.10 20.86
CA ASN A 636 -32.31 17.88 19.75
C ASN A 636 -30.85 17.52 19.40
N ASN A 637 -30.42 16.26 19.57
CA ASN A 637 -29.02 15.85 19.35
C ASN A 637 -28.76 15.14 18.02
N HIS A 638 -29.77 14.99 17.15
CA HIS A 638 -29.68 14.24 15.89
C HIS A 638 -29.39 12.74 16.06
N ILE A 639 -29.73 12.16 17.22
CA ILE A 639 -29.51 10.75 17.51
C ILE A 639 -30.34 9.89 16.55
N LYS A 640 -29.69 8.91 15.91
CA LYS A 640 -30.33 7.96 15.00
C LYS A 640 -30.73 6.65 15.66
N ALA A 641 -29.96 6.19 16.62
CA ALA A 641 -30.23 4.99 17.40
C ALA A 641 -29.54 5.10 18.76
N LEU A 642 -30.13 4.51 19.78
CA LEU A 642 -29.51 4.35 21.10
C LEU A 642 -29.06 2.89 21.29
N PRO A 643 -27.89 2.64 21.91
CA PRO A 643 -27.42 1.29 22.15
C PRO A 643 -28.31 0.61 23.20
N ARG A 644 -28.45 -0.71 23.08
CA ARG A 644 -29.25 -1.52 24.01
C ARG A 644 -28.74 -1.40 25.45
N ASP A 645 -29.67 -1.36 26.40
CA ASP A 645 -29.40 -1.30 27.85
C ASP A 645 -28.66 -0.03 28.31
N VAL A 646 -28.60 1.02 27.48
CA VAL A 646 -27.92 2.28 27.85
C VAL A 646 -28.51 2.95 29.10
N PHE A 647 -29.74 2.62 29.45
CA PHE A 647 -30.46 3.09 30.64
C PHE A 647 -30.49 2.07 31.80
N SER A 648 -29.76 0.94 31.69
CA SER A 648 -29.87 -0.17 32.65
C SER A 648 -29.46 0.16 34.08
N ASP A 649 -28.56 1.12 34.28
CA ASP A 649 -28.08 1.56 35.60
C ASP A 649 -28.84 2.80 36.13
N LEU A 650 -29.87 3.27 35.43
CA LEU A 650 -30.64 4.48 35.77
C LEU A 650 -31.89 4.15 36.62
N ASP A 651 -31.67 3.52 37.78
CA ASP A 651 -32.73 2.99 38.63
C ASP A 651 -33.73 4.06 39.14
N SER A 652 -33.27 5.30 39.29
CA SER A 652 -34.06 6.42 39.84
C SER A 652 -34.71 7.31 38.78
N LEU A 653 -34.68 6.92 37.50
CA LEU A 653 -35.10 7.79 36.39
C LEU A 653 -36.62 8.06 36.41
N ILE A 654 -36.99 9.33 36.53
CA ILE A 654 -38.38 9.81 36.53
C ILE A 654 -38.75 10.36 35.17
N GLU A 655 -37.87 11.14 34.54
CA GLU A 655 -38.15 11.82 33.27
C GLU A 655 -37.01 11.61 32.25
N LEU A 656 -37.41 11.24 31.02
CA LEU A 656 -36.50 11.08 29.89
C LEU A 656 -37.00 11.88 28.68
N ASP A 657 -36.21 12.87 28.25
CA ASP A 657 -36.51 13.65 27.06
C ASP A 657 -35.64 13.23 25.86
N LEU A 658 -36.30 12.76 24.80
CA LEU A 658 -35.72 12.30 23.54
C LEU A 658 -36.24 13.10 22.32
N ARG A 659 -37.00 14.19 22.53
CA ARG A 659 -37.62 14.96 21.44
C ARG A 659 -36.59 15.56 20.47
N GLY A 660 -36.99 15.77 19.22
CA GLY A 660 -36.13 16.42 18.20
C GLY A 660 -34.92 15.60 17.75
N ASN A 661 -34.90 14.29 18.04
CA ASN A 661 -33.93 13.34 17.46
C ASN A 661 -34.47 12.70 16.18
N LYS A 662 -33.62 11.95 15.47
CA LYS A 662 -33.90 11.41 14.13
C LYS A 662 -33.85 9.89 14.14
N PHE A 663 -34.66 9.26 14.98
CA PHE A 663 -34.60 7.82 15.23
C PHE A 663 -34.94 7.01 13.98
N GLU A 664 -34.01 6.16 13.57
CA GLU A 664 -34.25 5.11 12.58
C GLU A 664 -34.90 3.94 13.33
N CYS A 665 -36.22 3.78 13.14
CA CYS A 665 -37.03 2.76 13.79
C CYS A 665 -36.91 1.42 13.07
N ASP A 666 -35.67 0.93 13.00
CA ASP A 666 -35.31 -0.41 12.55
C ASP A 666 -35.04 -1.33 13.75
N CYS A 667 -34.46 -2.50 13.51
CA CYS A 667 -34.15 -3.47 14.55
C CYS A 667 -33.38 -2.95 15.76
N LYS A 668 -32.53 -1.94 15.59
CA LYS A 668 -31.76 -1.36 16.70
C LYS A 668 -32.64 -0.55 17.64
N ALA A 669 -33.81 -0.10 17.19
CA ALA A 669 -34.81 0.58 18.02
C ALA A 669 -35.74 -0.39 18.75
N LYS A 670 -35.69 -1.71 18.47
CA LYS A 670 -36.60 -2.71 19.06
C LYS A 670 -36.52 -2.75 20.58
N TRP A 671 -35.31 -2.68 21.15
CA TRP A 671 -35.15 -2.66 22.60
C TRP A 671 -35.75 -1.38 23.21
N LEU A 672 -35.61 -0.23 22.55
CA LEU A 672 -36.15 1.05 23.01
C LEU A 672 -37.67 1.02 22.98
N TYR A 673 -38.25 0.46 21.92
CA TYR A 673 -39.69 0.20 21.82
C TYR A 673 -40.20 -0.65 22.99
N LEU A 674 -39.53 -1.77 23.30
CA LEU A 674 -39.91 -2.62 24.44
C LEU A 674 -39.73 -1.91 25.77
N TRP A 675 -38.64 -1.15 25.93
CA TRP A 675 -38.34 -0.38 27.13
C TRP A 675 -39.39 0.71 27.37
N LEU A 676 -39.83 1.43 26.34
CA LEU A 676 -40.89 2.45 26.42
C LEU A 676 -42.23 1.89 26.93
N LYS A 677 -42.54 0.62 26.62
CA LYS A 677 -43.75 -0.05 27.12
C LYS A 677 -43.64 -0.55 28.56
N MET A 678 -42.42 -0.73 29.07
CA MET A 678 -42.16 -1.31 30.38
C MET A 678 -41.72 -0.28 31.43
N THR A 679 -41.19 0.86 31.00
CA THR A 679 -40.68 1.88 31.92
C THR A 679 -41.79 2.60 32.67
N ASN A 680 -41.50 2.96 33.92
CA ASN A 680 -42.37 3.82 34.74
C ASN A 680 -42.02 5.32 34.60
N SER A 681 -40.93 5.63 33.90
CA SER A 681 -40.50 7.02 33.65
C SER A 681 -41.43 7.70 32.64
N THR A 682 -41.64 9.01 32.79
CA THR A 682 -42.32 9.83 31.78
C THR A 682 -41.34 10.08 30.64
N VAL A 683 -41.70 9.69 29.41
CA VAL A 683 -40.84 9.81 28.23
C VAL A 683 -41.51 10.66 27.16
N SER A 684 -40.76 11.60 26.57
CA SER A 684 -41.24 12.40 25.44
C SER A 684 -41.57 11.54 24.21
N ASP A 685 -42.42 12.03 23.31
CA ASP A 685 -42.73 11.36 22.05
C ASP A 685 -41.46 11.09 21.19
N VAL A 686 -41.22 9.81 20.87
CA VAL A 686 -40.13 9.38 19.99
C VAL A 686 -40.66 9.21 18.57
N LEU A 687 -40.33 10.15 17.68
CA LEU A 687 -40.74 10.11 16.27
C LEU A 687 -39.72 9.35 15.40
N CYS A 688 -40.24 8.49 14.53
CA CYS A 688 -39.45 7.70 13.60
C CYS A 688 -39.19 8.47 12.29
N ILE A 689 -37.93 8.57 11.84
CA ILE A 689 -37.58 9.18 10.54
C ILE A 689 -37.55 8.16 9.39
N GLY A 690 -37.51 6.88 9.71
CA GLY A 690 -37.52 5.76 8.77
C GLY A 690 -37.60 4.43 9.52
N PRO A 691 -37.76 3.28 8.81
CA PRO A 691 -38.00 3.14 7.37
C PRO A 691 -39.36 3.75 6.93
N PRO A 692 -39.65 3.88 5.62
CA PRO A 692 -40.83 4.61 5.10
C PRO A 692 -42.17 4.21 5.72
N GLU A 693 -42.31 2.95 6.17
CA GLU A 693 -43.49 2.42 6.84
C GLU A 693 -43.79 3.07 8.21
N TYR A 694 -42.74 3.54 8.89
CA TYR A 694 -42.80 4.15 10.22
C TYR A 694 -42.48 5.65 10.20
N GLN A 695 -42.18 6.22 9.04
CA GLN A 695 -41.83 7.64 8.94
C GLN A 695 -42.95 8.53 9.52
N GLU A 696 -42.57 9.49 10.37
CA GLU A 696 -43.45 10.39 11.15
C GLU A 696 -44.38 9.69 12.17
N LYS A 697 -44.28 8.38 12.38
CA LYS A 697 -45.03 7.69 13.44
C LYS A 697 -44.31 7.76 14.79
N LYS A 698 -45.08 7.79 15.87
CA LYS A 698 -44.58 7.66 17.23
C LYS A 698 -44.21 6.20 17.50
N LEU A 699 -43.01 5.95 17.99
CA LEU A 699 -42.50 4.60 18.27
C LEU A 699 -43.39 3.86 19.29
N ASN A 700 -43.96 4.56 20.27
CA ASN A 700 -44.82 3.95 21.29
C ASN A 700 -46.20 3.49 20.75
N ASP A 701 -46.67 4.14 19.68
CA ASP A 701 -47.97 3.85 19.05
C ASP A 701 -47.88 2.68 18.05
N VAL A 702 -46.68 2.17 17.79
CA VAL A 702 -46.47 1.02 16.90
C VAL A 702 -47.02 -0.26 17.54
N THR A 703 -47.99 -0.91 16.88
CA THR A 703 -48.71 -2.07 17.41
C THR A 703 -47.86 -3.33 17.50
N SER A 704 -47.02 -3.59 16.50
CA SER A 704 -46.02 -4.68 16.51
C SER A 704 -44.73 -4.23 15.81
N PHE A 705 -43.60 -4.69 16.33
CA PHE A 705 -42.26 -4.41 15.80
C PHE A 705 -41.72 -5.69 15.14
N ASP A 706 -42.43 -6.17 14.12
CA ASP A 706 -42.25 -7.49 13.49
C ASP A 706 -41.14 -7.49 12.42
N TYR A 707 -39.98 -6.92 12.74
CA TYR A 707 -38.78 -7.22 11.96
C TYR A 707 -38.13 -8.51 12.49
N GLU A 708 -37.81 -9.43 11.58
CA GLU A 708 -36.77 -10.43 11.82
C GLU A 708 -35.45 -9.69 11.98
N CYS A 709 -35.09 -9.39 13.24
CA CYS A 709 -33.91 -8.62 13.56
C CYS A 709 -32.62 -9.41 13.47
N THR A 710 -32.49 -10.23 12.46
CA THR A 710 -31.32 -11.05 12.21
C THR A 710 -30.68 -10.62 10.91
N THR A 711 -29.44 -10.15 10.99
CA THR A 711 -28.55 -10.02 9.84
C THR A 711 -27.47 -11.09 9.89
N THR A 712 -26.48 -10.98 9.03
CA THR A 712 -25.33 -11.89 9.01
C THR A 712 -24.04 -11.10 9.14
N ASP A 713 -22.94 -11.77 9.47
CA ASP A 713 -21.61 -11.19 9.41
C ASP A 713 -20.54 -12.25 9.10
N PHE A 714 -19.34 -11.81 8.67
CA PHE A 714 -18.16 -12.65 8.48
C PHE A 714 -17.08 -12.31 9.51
N VAL A 715 -16.86 -13.18 10.48
CA VAL A 715 -15.84 -13.00 11.52
C VAL A 715 -14.65 -13.92 11.28
N VAL A 716 -13.43 -13.47 11.61
CA VAL A 716 -12.25 -14.34 11.45
C VAL A 716 -12.34 -15.48 12.46
N HIS A 717 -12.46 -16.71 11.96
CA HIS A 717 -12.53 -17.92 12.77
C HIS A 717 -11.12 -18.48 13.03
N GLN A 718 -10.33 -18.66 11.97
CA GLN A 718 -8.97 -19.21 12.07
C GLN A 718 -8.05 -18.50 11.06
N THR A 719 -6.79 -18.31 11.44
CA THR A 719 -5.74 -17.77 10.55
C THR A 719 -4.67 -18.83 10.37
N LEU A 720 -4.54 -19.33 9.15
CA LEU A 720 -3.54 -20.32 8.79
C LEU A 720 -2.18 -19.63 8.56
N PRO A 721 -1.07 -20.09 9.16
CA PRO A 721 0.19 -19.35 9.20
C PRO A 721 0.97 -19.32 7.87
N TYR A 722 0.35 -19.77 6.78
CA TYR A 722 0.99 -20.02 5.49
C TYR A 722 0.24 -19.37 4.33
N GLN A 723 0.94 -19.27 3.21
CA GLN A 723 0.42 -18.77 1.94
C GLN A 723 -0.30 -19.87 1.17
N SER A 724 -1.30 -19.50 0.37
CA SER A 724 -1.95 -20.41 -0.59
C SER A 724 -2.46 -19.69 -1.83
N VAL A 725 -2.72 -20.45 -2.89
CA VAL A 725 -3.20 -19.92 -4.19
C VAL A 725 -4.61 -20.40 -4.52
N SER A 726 -4.89 -21.69 -4.38
CA SER A 726 -6.22 -22.26 -4.60
C SER A 726 -6.71 -22.96 -3.33
N VAL A 727 -8.03 -23.00 -3.17
CA VAL A 727 -8.72 -23.72 -2.09
C VAL A 727 -9.93 -24.39 -2.71
N ASP A 728 -10.06 -25.69 -2.50
CA ASP A 728 -11.17 -26.51 -2.97
C ASP A 728 -11.74 -27.31 -1.80
N THR A 729 -13.04 -27.61 -1.83
CA THR A 729 -13.74 -28.29 -0.74
C THR A 729 -14.42 -29.55 -1.26
N PHE A 730 -14.42 -30.62 -0.46
CA PHE A 730 -15.07 -31.87 -0.80
C PHE A 730 -15.57 -32.58 0.44
N ASN A 731 -16.62 -33.38 0.27
CA ASN A 731 -17.22 -34.14 1.36
C ASN A 731 -16.94 -35.63 1.13
N SER A 732 -16.49 -36.33 2.16
CA SER A 732 -16.25 -37.77 2.10
C SER A 732 -16.66 -38.41 3.43
N LYS A 733 -17.41 -39.52 3.38
CA LYS A 733 -17.88 -40.25 4.57
C LYS A 733 -18.59 -39.36 5.62
N ASN A 734 -19.36 -38.37 5.18
CA ASN A 734 -20.04 -37.35 5.98
C ASN A 734 -19.13 -36.34 6.71
N ASP A 735 -17.83 -36.32 6.41
CA ASP A 735 -16.92 -35.27 6.88
C ASP A 735 -16.56 -34.27 5.77
N VAL A 736 -16.21 -33.06 6.19
CA VAL A 736 -15.85 -31.94 5.30
C VAL A 736 -14.34 -31.78 5.27
N TYR A 737 -13.80 -31.79 4.05
CA TYR A 737 -12.38 -31.64 3.79
C TYR A 737 -12.10 -30.45 2.88
N VAL A 738 -10.92 -29.85 3.07
CA VAL A 738 -10.48 -28.70 2.29
C VAL A 738 -9.08 -28.94 1.75
N ALA A 739 -8.93 -28.96 0.42
CA ALA A 739 -7.63 -29.07 -0.25
C ALA A 739 -7.08 -27.67 -0.56
N ILE A 740 -5.85 -27.40 -0.12
CA ILE A 740 -5.20 -26.09 -0.23
C ILE A 740 -3.88 -26.22 -0.99
N ALA A 741 -3.75 -25.51 -2.11
CA ALA A 741 -2.49 -25.43 -2.87
C ALA A 741 -1.53 -24.42 -2.24
N GLN A 742 -0.34 -24.89 -1.83
CA GLN A 742 0.68 -24.08 -1.17
C GLN A 742 1.99 -24.04 -1.98
N PRO A 743 2.14 -23.10 -2.92
CA PRO A 743 3.32 -23.06 -3.78
C PRO A 743 4.64 -22.91 -3.02
N SER A 744 4.65 -22.12 -1.93
CA SER A 744 5.86 -21.85 -1.14
C SER A 744 6.25 -22.98 -0.19
N MET A 745 5.31 -23.85 0.16
CA MET A 745 5.57 -25.05 0.98
C MET A 745 5.70 -26.31 0.12
N GLU A 746 5.61 -26.18 -1.21
CA GLU A 746 5.69 -27.27 -2.18
C GLU A 746 4.75 -28.43 -1.84
N ASN A 747 3.51 -28.11 -1.50
CA ASN A 747 2.54 -29.13 -1.17
C ASN A 747 1.08 -28.73 -1.42
N CYS A 748 0.22 -29.74 -1.43
CA CYS A 748 -1.22 -29.64 -1.41
C CYS A 748 -1.69 -30.19 -0.07
N MET A 749 -2.07 -29.30 0.82
CA MET A 749 -2.47 -29.63 2.18
C MET A 749 -3.96 -29.95 2.20
N VAL A 750 -4.32 -31.10 2.76
CA VAL A 750 -5.72 -31.50 2.98
C VAL A 750 -6.03 -31.24 4.45
N LEU A 751 -7.04 -30.43 4.70
CA LEU A 751 -7.59 -30.18 6.03
C LEU A 751 -8.88 -30.96 6.23
N GLU A 752 -9.17 -31.32 7.47
CA GLU A 752 -10.42 -31.94 7.92
C GLU A 752 -11.06 -31.05 8.98
N TRP A 753 -12.39 -31.02 9.01
CA TRP A 753 -13.14 -30.36 10.08
C TRP A 753 -13.15 -31.20 11.36
N ASP A 754 -12.62 -30.64 12.46
CA ASP A 754 -12.66 -31.28 13.77
C ASP A 754 -13.94 -30.88 14.53
N HIS A 755 -14.86 -31.84 14.70
CA HIS A 755 -16.14 -31.62 15.40
C HIS A 755 -16.00 -31.37 16.91
N ILE A 756 -14.84 -31.66 17.51
CA ILE A 756 -14.57 -31.48 18.94
C ILE A 756 -13.94 -30.10 19.17
N GLU A 757 -12.83 -29.81 18.48
CA GLU A 757 -12.12 -28.53 18.62
C GLU A 757 -12.81 -27.38 17.86
N MET A 758 -13.77 -27.71 16.99
CA MET A 758 -14.50 -26.75 16.14
C MET A 758 -13.54 -25.92 15.28
N ASN A 759 -12.53 -26.56 14.69
CA ASN A 759 -11.51 -25.94 13.84
C ASN A 759 -11.17 -26.82 12.63
N PHE A 760 -10.43 -26.27 11.66
CA PHE A 760 -9.86 -27.07 10.58
C PHE A 760 -8.45 -27.54 10.96
N ARG A 761 -8.25 -28.85 11.00
CA ARG A 761 -6.98 -29.51 11.33
C ARG A 761 -6.32 -30.10 10.09
N SER A 762 -5.00 -30.24 10.10
CA SER A 762 -4.28 -30.93 9.01
C SER A 762 -4.62 -32.41 9.03
N TYR A 763 -5.06 -32.93 7.88
CA TYR A 763 -5.40 -34.32 7.67
C TYR A 763 -4.28 -35.07 6.95
N ASP A 764 -3.89 -34.58 5.76
CA ASP A 764 -2.82 -35.17 4.97
C ASP A 764 -2.10 -34.10 4.14
N ASN A 765 -0.93 -34.44 3.62
CA ASN A 765 -0.08 -33.52 2.87
C ASN A 765 0.52 -34.16 1.61
N ILE A 766 0.02 -33.75 0.44
CA ILE A 766 0.51 -34.24 -0.84
C ILE A 766 1.66 -33.34 -1.32
N THR A 767 2.89 -33.84 -1.27
CA THR A 767 4.08 -33.07 -1.67
C THR A 767 4.18 -32.89 -3.19
N GLY A 768 4.62 -31.71 -3.63
CA GLY A 768 4.80 -31.44 -5.05
C GLY A 768 5.37 -30.04 -5.37
N GLN A 769 6.09 -29.93 -6.49
CA GLN A 769 6.84 -28.71 -6.82
C GLN A 769 5.94 -27.63 -7.43
N SER A 770 5.90 -26.45 -6.81
CA SER A 770 5.15 -25.28 -7.31
C SER A 770 3.70 -25.62 -7.69
N ILE A 771 2.99 -26.24 -6.73
CA ILE A 771 1.58 -26.57 -6.88
C ILE A 771 0.76 -25.29 -6.98
N VAL A 772 -0.06 -25.20 -8.01
CA VAL A 772 -0.92 -24.04 -8.32
C VAL A 772 -2.40 -24.34 -8.15
N GLY A 773 -2.79 -25.61 -8.23
CA GLY A 773 -4.17 -26.05 -8.12
C GLY A 773 -4.27 -27.40 -7.45
N CYS A 774 -5.22 -27.52 -6.52
CA CYS A 774 -5.66 -28.78 -5.94
C CYS A 774 -7.16 -28.89 -6.16
N LYS A 775 -7.59 -29.83 -6.99
CA LYS A 775 -9.02 -30.07 -7.26
C LYS A 775 -9.40 -31.47 -6.83
N ALA A 776 -10.33 -31.58 -5.89
CA ALA A 776 -10.84 -32.87 -5.46
C ALA A 776 -11.90 -33.39 -6.44
N ILE A 777 -11.89 -34.70 -6.67
CA ILE A 777 -12.85 -35.38 -7.53
C ILE A 777 -13.35 -36.62 -6.80
N LEU A 778 -14.67 -36.71 -6.64
CA LEU A 778 -15.34 -37.86 -6.05
C LEU A 778 -15.92 -38.72 -7.17
N ILE A 779 -15.52 -39.99 -7.21
CA ILE A 779 -16.09 -41.00 -8.12
C ILE A 779 -16.49 -42.19 -7.26
N GLU A 780 -17.79 -42.47 -7.23
CA GLU A 780 -18.36 -43.47 -6.33
C GLU A 780 -17.94 -43.17 -4.87
N ASP A 781 -17.30 -44.11 -4.18
CA ASP A 781 -16.79 -43.93 -2.81
C ASP A 781 -15.29 -43.55 -2.76
N GLN A 782 -14.65 -43.29 -3.90
CA GLN A 782 -13.22 -42.95 -3.96
C GLN A 782 -12.98 -41.45 -4.13
N VAL A 783 -11.97 -40.95 -3.40
CA VAL A 783 -11.52 -39.56 -3.47
C VAL A 783 -10.23 -39.48 -4.27
N PHE A 784 -10.23 -38.64 -5.31
CA PHE A 784 -9.06 -38.27 -6.08
C PHE A 784 -8.74 -36.79 -5.88
N VAL A 785 -7.47 -36.42 -5.99
CA VAL A 785 -7.03 -35.02 -6.01
C VAL A 785 -6.13 -34.81 -7.21
N VAL A 786 -6.56 -33.92 -8.11
CA VAL A 786 -5.74 -33.43 -9.21
C VAL A 786 -4.85 -32.33 -8.68
N VAL A 787 -3.53 -32.58 -8.74
CA VAL A 787 -2.48 -31.66 -8.29
C VAL A 787 -1.80 -31.07 -9.51
N ALA A 788 -2.19 -29.84 -9.85
CA ALA A 788 -1.58 -29.09 -10.95
C ALA A 788 -0.28 -28.44 -10.51
N GLN A 789 0.79 -28.66 -11.29
CA GLN A 789 2.13 -28.21 -10.96
C GLN A 789 2.75 -27.43 -12.13
N LEU A 790 3.48 -26.36 -11.81
CA LEU A 790 4.27 -25.65 -12.82
C LEU A 790 5.58 -26.38 -13.17
N PHE A 791 6.06 -27.25 -12.28
CA PHE A 791 7.29 -28.02 -12.47
C PHE A 791 7.06 -29.48 -12.07
N GLY A 792 7.76 -30.41 -12.72
CA GLY A 792 7.65 -31.84 -12.42
C GLY A 792 6.40 -32.54 -12.96
N GLY A 793 5.60 -31.87 -13.80
CA GLY A 793 4.37 -32.40 -14.39
C GLY A 793 3.20 -32.46 -13.40
N SER A 794 1.96 -32.36 -13.86
CA SER A 794 0.79 -32.49 -12.98
C SER A 794 0.47 -33.97 -12.70
N HIS A 795 -0.14 -34.27 -11.55
CA HIS A 795 -0.41 -35.64 -11.12
C HIS A 795 -1.82 -35.76 -10.53
N ILE A 796 -2.37 -36.96 -10.54
CA ILE A 796 -3.61 -37.33 -9.87
C ILE A 796 -3.24 -38.26 -8.71
N TYR A 797 -3.72 -37.94 -7.53
CA TYR A 797 -3.58 -38.74 -6.33
C TYR A 797 -4.93 -39.38 -5.99
N ARG A 798 -4.90 -40.58 -5.41
CA ARG A 798 -6.07 -41.29 -4.91
C ARG A 798 -5.90 -41.51 -3.42
N TYR A 799 -6.97 -41.33 -2.65
CA TYR A 799 -6.97 -41.69 -1.24
C TYR A 799 -6.91 -43.21 -1.07
N ASP A 800 -5.96 -43.70 -0.28
CA ASP A 800 -5.82 -45.11 0.06
C ASP A 800 -6.19 -45.33 1.53
N GLU A 801 -7.29 -46.03 1.75
CA GLU A 801 -7.80 -46.30 3.11
C GLU A 801 -6.85 -47.14 3.95
N SER A 802 -6.04 -48.00 3.32
CA SER A 802 -5.12 -48.89 4.03
C SER A 802 -3.96 -48.12 4.66
N TRP A 803 -3.56 -47.03 4.01
CA TRP A 803 -2.44 -46.19 4.43
C TRP A 803 -2.88 -44.86 5.04
N THR A 804 -4.20 -44.62 5.09
CA THR A 804 -4.84 -43.37 5.53
C THR A 804 -4.18 -42.13 4.95
N LYS A 805 -3.87 -42.16 3.65
CA LYS A 805 -3.17 -41.08 2.95
C LYS A 805 -3.44 -41.09 1.46
N PHE A 806 -3.16 -39.97 0.80
CA PHE A 806 -3.17 -39.85 -0.64
C PHE A 806 -1.91 -40.45 -1.26
N VAL A 807 -2.10 -41.37 -2.20
CA VAL A 807 -1.04 -42.00 -2.98
C VAL A 807 -1.13 -41.60 -4.44
N LYS A 808 0.01 -41.42 -5.09
CA LYS A 808 0.05 -41.07 -6.51
C LYS A 808 -0.64 -42.17 -7.32
N PHE A 809 -1.63 -41.78 -8.12
CA PHE A 809 -2.46 -42.68 -8.90
C PHE A 809 -2.14 -42.61 -10.39
N GLN A 810 -1.96 -41.40 -10.93
CA GLN A 810 -1.73 -41.21 -12.37
C GLN A 810 -0.89 -39.96 -12.65
N ASP A 811 -0.03 -40.01 -13.67
CA ASP A 811 0.67 -38.85 -14.25
C ASP A 811 -0.20 -38.17 -15.32
N ILE A 812 -0.19 -36.84 -15.37
CA ILE A 812 -0.79 -36.06 -16.47
C ILE A 812 0.27 -35.78 -17.54
N GLU A 813 -0.10 -35.97 -18.81
CA GLU A 813 0.80 -35.79 -19.96
C GLU A 813 1.44 -34.38 -20.01
N VAL A 814 2.72 -34.30 -19.69
CA VAL A 814 3.53 -33.06 -19.70
C VAL A 814 3.66 -32.46 -21.09
N SER A 815 3.49 -33.26 -22.15
CA SER A 815 3.51 -32.78 -23.54
C SER A 815 2.34 -31.86 -23.88
N ARG A 816 1.22 -31.94 -23.14
CA ARG A 816 0.02 -31.12 -23.37
C ARG A 816 -0.12 -30.00 -22.35
N ILE A 817 0.16 -30.28 -21.08
CA ILE A 817 0.04 -29.32 -20.00
C ILE A 817 1.43 -28.83 -19.60
N SER A 818 1.67 -27.54 -19.80
CA SER A 818 2.96 -26.86 -19.56
C SER A 818 2.85 -25.84 -18.42
N LYS A 819 1.81 -25.00 -18.38
CA LYS A 819 1.58 -24.03 -17.30
C LYS A 819 0.11 -24.02 -16.87
N PRO A 820 -0.32 -25.05 -16.14
CA PRO A 820 -1.68 -25.09 -15.62
C PRO A 820 -1.93 -23.86 -14.75
N ASN A 821 -3.09 -23.24 -14.88
CA ASN A 821 -3.48 -22.08 -14.07
C ASN A 821 -4.78 -22.30 -13.31
N ASP A 822 -5.69 -23.09 -13.87
CA ASP A 822 -7.00 -23.38 -13.29
C ASP A 822 -7.44 -24.82 -13.63
N ILE A 823 -8.28 -25.40 -12.77
CA ILE A 823 -8.84 -26.74 -12.93
C ILE A 823 -10.33 -26.67 -12.64
N GLU A 824 -11.15 -27.02 -13.63
CA GLU A 824 -12.61 -27.01 -13.48
C GLU A 824 -13.17 -28.43 -13.67
N LEU A 825 -14.03 -28.86 -12.74
CA LEU A 825 -14.63 -30.19 -12.69
C LEU A 825 -16.08 -30.11 -13.14
N PHE A 826 -16.51 -30.99 -14.03
CA PHE A 826 -17.88 -30.99 -14.52
C PHE A 826 -18.34 -32.38 -14.97
N GLN A 827 -19.65 -32.53 -15.07
CA GLN A 827 -20.30 -33.75 -15.56
C GLN A 827 -21.21 -33.41 -16.74
N ILE A 828 -21.20 -34.27 -17.74
CA ILE A 828 -22.12 -34.21 -18.88
C ILE A 828 -22.75 -35.59 -19.00
N GLU A 829 -24.07 -35.65 -18.86
CA GLU A 829 -24.79 -36.93 -18.71
C GLU A 829 -24.21 -37.68 -17.50
N ASP A 830 -23.85 -38.97 -17.63
CA ASP A 830 -23.26 -39.77 -16.55
C ASP A 830 -21.73 -39.83 -16.62
N GLU A 831 -21.10 -38.96 -17.42
CA GLU A 831 -19.65 -38.96 -17.65
C GLU A 831 -18.97 -37.81 -16.90
N THR A 832 -17.91 -38.13 -16.15
CA THR A 832 -17.13 -37.16 -15.38
C THR A 832 -15.92 -36.66 -16.16
N PHE A 833 -15.76 -35.34 -16.19
CA PHE A 833 -14.68 -34.65 -16.88
C PHE A 833 -14.05 -33.59 -15.99
N PHE A 834 -12.78 -33.28 -16.22
CA PHE A 834 -12.21 -32.02 -15.76
C PHE A 834 -11.42 -31.37 -16.89
N VAL A 835 -11.27 -30.06 -16.84
CA VAL A 835 -10.40 -29.31 -17.75
C VAL A 835 -9.28 -28.67 -16.96
N ILE A 836 -8.07 -28.68 -17.52
CA ILE A 836 -6.96 -27.86 -17.04
C ILE A 836 -6.78 -26.71 -18.02
N ALA A 837 -6.97 -25.48 -17.57
CA ALA A 837 -6.67 -24.29 -18.35
C ALA A 837 -5.16 -24.04 -18.33
N ASP A 838 -4.54 -23.93 -19.52
CA ASP A 838 -3.10 -23.70 -19.65
C ASP A 838 -2.79 -22.25 -20.06
N SER A 839 -2.01 -21.57 -19.21
CA SER A 839 -1.64 -20.17 -19.40
C SER A 839 -0.44 -19.97 -20.32
N SER A 840 0.15 -21.04 -20.84
CA SER A 840 1.25 -21.01 -21.79
C SER A 840 0.77 -21.25 -23.22
N LYS A 841 1.42 -20.60 -24.19
CA LYS A 841 1.15 -20.84 -25.61
C LYS A 841 1.61 -22.23 -26.11
N ALA A 842 2.49 -22.87 -25.35
CA ALA A 842 3.05 -24.17 -25.71
C ALA A 842 2.21 -25.33 -25.16
N GLY A 843 1.50 -25.09 -24.05
CA GLY A 843 0.49 -26.00 -23.54
C GLY A 843 -0.85 -25.79 -24.24
N LEU A 844 -1.72 -26.77 -24.07
CA LEU A 844 -3.07 -26.79 -24.61
C LEU A 844 -4.04 -27.00 -23.45
N SER A 845 -5.00 -26.09 -23.28
CA SER A 845 -6.10 -26.32 -22.34
C SER A 845 -6.79 -27.63 -22.71
N THR A 846 -6.81 -28.60 -21.80
CA THR A 846 -7.17 -29.98 -22.16
C THR A 846 -8.25 -30.52 -21.23
N VAL A 847 -9.31 -31.07 -21.82
CA VAL A 847 -10.38 -31.81 -21.17
C VAL A 847 -9.94 -33.25 -20.98
N TYR A 848 -10.09 -33.78 -19.78
CA TYR A 848 -9.82 -35.15 -19.40
C TYR A 848 -11.13 -35.85 -19.05
N LYS A 849 -11.25 -37.12 -19.43
CA LYS A 849 -12.45 -37.95 -19.22
C LYS A 849 -12.12 -39.15 -18.36
N TRP A 850 -12.99 -39.46 -17.41
CA TRP A 850 -12.95 -40.71 -16.64
C TRP A 850 -13.32 -41.93 -17.49
N ASN A 851 -12.56 -43.02 -17.40
CA ASN A 851 -12.83 -44.26 -18.14
C ASN A 851 -12.78 -45.54 -17.28
N SER A 852 -13.14 -45.47 -16.00
CA SER A 852 -13.02 -46.51 -14.96
C SER A 852 -11.60 -46.83 -14.46
N LYS A 853 -10.55 -46.57 -15.24
CA LYS A 853 -9.15 -46.81 -14.84
C LYS A 853 -8.39 -45.54 -14.48
N GLY A 854 -8.85 -44.39 -14.96
CA GLY A 854 -8.18 -43.12 -14.77
C GLY A 854 -8.78 -42.02 -15.64
N PHE A 855 -8.12 -40.87 -15.65
CA PHE A 855 -8.50 -39.70 -16.42
C PHE A 855 -7.58 -39.53 -17.62
N TYR A 856 -8.14 -39.58 -18.83
CA TYR A 856 -7.36 -39.53 -20.06
C TYR A 856 -7.75 -38.33 -20.91
N SER A 857 -6.79 -37.77 -21.64
CA SER A 857 -7.01 -36.64 -22.54
C SER A 857 -8.14 -36.96 -23.53
N TYR A 858 -9.18 -36.14 -23.52
CA TYR A 858 -10.38 -36.29 -24.32
C TYR A 858 -10.42 -35.28 -25.47
N GLN A 859 -10.13 -34.02 -25.16
CA GLN A 859 -10.15 -32.94 -26.14
C GLN A 859 -9.19 -31.82 -25.72
N SER A 860 -8.29 -31.42 -26.62
CA SER A 860 -7.55 -30.17 -26.47
C SER A 860 -8.36 -29.01 -27.03
N LEU A 861 -8.28 -27.88 -26.35
CA LEU A 861 -9.04 -26.66 -26.60
C LEU A 861 -8.06 -25.52 -26.85
N HIS A 862 -8.51 -24.60 -27.70
CA HIS A 862 -7.99 -23.24 -27.76
C HIS A 862 -6.46 -23.11 -27.92
N GLU A 863 -5.95 -23.73 -29.00
CA GLU A 863 -4.52 -23.80 -29.27
C GLU A 863 -3.86 -22.42 -29.43
N TRP A 864 -2.64 -22.26 -28.90
CA TRP A 864 -1.80 -21.05 -28.98
C TRP A 864 -2.26 -19.85 -28.14
N PHE A 865 -3.27 -20.03 -27.29
CA PHE A 865 -3.74 -19.01 -26.36
C PHE A 865 -3.16 -19.20 -24.96
N ARG A 866 -3.42 -18.23 -24.09
CA ARG A 866 -2.95 -18.21 -22.70
C ARG A 866 -4.16 -18.20 -21.79
N ASP A 867 -4.81 -19.34 -21.69
CA ASP A 867 -6.03 -19.46 -20.93
C ASP A 867 -5.71 -19.36 -19.45
N THR A 868 -6.44 -18.48 -18.79
CA THR A 868 -6.25 -18.21 -17.37
C THR A 868 -7.24 -18.98 -16.51
N ASP A 869 -8.44 -19.26 -17.01
CA ASP A 869 -9.51 -19.86 -16.22
C ASP A 869 -10.55 -20.48 -17.16
N ALA A 870 -11.14 -21.58 -16.70
CA ALA A 870 -12.20 -22.29 -17.39
C ALA A 870 -13.43 -22.41 -16.49
N GLU A 871 -14.61 -22.19 -17.06
CA GLU A 871 -15.86 -22.22 -16.32
C GLU A 871 -16.90 -23.06 -17.07
N PHE A 872 -17.37 -24.14 -16.45
CA PHE A 872 -18.45 -24.95 -17.00
C PHE A 872 -19.80 -24.34 -16.65
N VAL A 873 -20.70 -24.25 -17.63
CA VAL A 873 -22.01 -23.63 -17.42
C VAL A 873 -23.08 -24.30 -18.27
N ASP A 874 -24.24 -24.56 -17.67
CA ASP A 874 -25.45 -24.89 -18.42
C ASP A 874 -26.15 -23.59 -18.85
N ILE A 875 -26.35 -23.42 -20.16
CA ILE A 875 -27.10 -22.30 -20.74
C ILE A 875 -28.29 -22.90 -21.50
N ASP A 876 -29.50 -22.63 -21.01
CA ASP A 876 -30.76 -23.09 -21.59
C ASP A 876 -30.80 -24.62 -21.85
N GLY A 877 -30.30 -25.42 -20.90
CA GLY A 877 -30.31 -26.88 -20.98
C GLY A 877 -29.23 -27.48 -21.87
N LYS A 878 -28.23 -26.68 -22.27
CA LYS A 878 -27.07 -27.12 -23.03
C LYS A 878 -25.79 -26.85 -22.24
N SER A 879 -24.93 -27.85 -22.20
CA SER A 879 -23.61 -27.77 -21.58
C SER A 879 -22.67 -26.88 -22.41
N HIS A 880 -22.04 -25.92 -21.75
CA HIS A 880 -21.05 -25.02 -22.33
C HIS A 880 -19.81 -24.95 -21.45
N LEU A 881 -18.70 -24.57 -22.05
CA LEU A 881 -17.45 -24.25 -21.37
C LEU A 881 -16.99 -22.86 -21.81
N ILE A 882 -16.78 -21.97 -20.85
CA ILE A 882 -16.26 -20.63 -21.08
C ILE A 882 -14.77 -20.64 -20.78
N LEU A 883 -13.95 -20.14 -21.71
CA LEU A 883 -12.51 -19.96 -21.50
C LEU A 883 -12.18 -18.48 -21.48
N SER A 884 -11.46 -18.03 -20.46
CA SER A 884 -10.91 -16.69 -20.38
C SER A 884 -9.40 -16.69 -20.64
N SER A 885 -8.91 -15.62 -21.26
CA SER A 885 -7.53 -15.51 -21.72
C SER A 885 -7.09 -14.06 -21.71
N ARG A 886 -5.82 -13.81 -21.34
CA ARG A 886 -5.26 -12.44 -21.34
C ARG A 886 -5.04 -11.83 -22.73
N SER A 887 -5.39 -12.55 -23.80
CA SER A 887 -5.09 -12.14 -25.17
C SER A 887 -6.33 -11.98 -26.04
N GLN A 888 -7.52 -12.23 -25.48
CA GLN A 888 -8.79 -12.11 -26.19
C GLN A 888 -9.97 -11.99 -25.22
N VAL A 889 -11.16 -11.74 -25.77
CA VAL A 889 -12.41 -11.83 -25.03
C VAL A 889 -12.72 -13.27 -24.60
N PRO A 890 -13.49 -13.50 -23.51
CA PRO A 890 -13.95 -14.82 -23.14
C PRO A 890 -14.72 -15.49 -24.28
N ILE A 891 -14.39 -16.75 -24.57
CA ILE A 891 -15.05 -17.55 -25.59
C ILE A 891 -15.98 -18.57 -24.95
N ILE A 892 -17.11 -18.83 -25.59
CA ILE A 892 -18.10 -19.81 -25.19
C ILE A 892 -18.05 -20.98 -26.16
N LEU A 893 -17.72 -22.16 -25.64
CA LEU A 893 -17.73 -23.42 -26.37
C LEU A 893 -18.99 -24.20 -25.99
N GLN A 894 -19.79 -24.65 -26.96
CA GLN A 894 -20.97 -25.46 -26.71
C GLN A 894 -20.64 -26.94 -26.90
N TRP A 895 -21.17 -27.81 -26.03
CA TRP A 895 -21.12 -29.25 -26.21
C TRP A 895 -21.98 -29.67 -27.41
N ASN A 896 -21.36 -30.33 -28.38
CA ASN A 896 -22.05 -30.92 -29.51
C ASN A 896 -22.38 -32.39 -29.19
N LYS A 897 -23.66 -32.71 -29.04
CA LYS A 897 -24.14 -34.06 -28.71
C LYS A 897 -23.76 -35.12 -29.75
N SER A 898 -23.69 -34.74 -31.03
CA SER A 898 -23.37 -35.68 -32.12
C SER A 898 -21.89 -36.04 -32.17
N SER A 899 -21.01 -35.05 -32.04
CA SER A 899 -19.55 -35.29 -32.04
C SER A 899 -18.99 -35.62 -30.65
N LYS A 900 -19.80 -35.45 -29.59
CA LYS A 900 -19.40 -35.51 -28.18
C LYS A 900 -18.17 -34.65 -27.90
N LYS A 901 -18.10 -33.43 -28.44
CA LYS A 901 -16.97 -32.51 -28.26
C LYS A 901 -17.48 -31.08 -28.06
N PHE A 902 -16.70 -30.26 -27.38
CA PHE A 902 -16.90 -28.83 -27.33
C PHE A 902 -16.54 -28.19 -28.67
N VAL A 903 -17.43 -27.35 -29.20
CA VAL A 903 -17.20 -26.60 -30.43
C VAL A 903 -17.40 -25.11 -30.17
N PRO A 904 -16.64 -24.21 -30.83
CA PRO A 904 -16.85 -22.77 -30.71
C PRO A 904 -18.31 -22.39 -31.02
N HIS A 905 -18.92 -21.60 -30.13
CA HIS A 905 -20.31 -21.15 -30.28
C HIS A 905 -20.41 -19.63 -30.40
N SER A 906 -19.86 -18.90 -29.43
CA SER A 906 -19.91 -17.44 -29.38
C SER A 906 -18.80 -16.90 -28.47
N ASP A 907 -18.75 -15.58 -28.27
CA ASP A 907 -17.88 -14.88 -27.34
C ASP A 907 -18.68 -13.93 -26.44
N ILE A 908 -18.02 -13.38 -25.42
CA ILE A 908 -18.56 -12.29 -24.59
C ILE A 908 -17.94 -10.98 -25.08
N PRO A 909 -18.63 -10.20 -25.94
CA PRO A 909 -18.04 -9.05 -26.61
C PRO A 909 -17.70 -7.93 -25.62
N ASN A 910 -16.75 -7.07 -26.01
CA ASN A 910 -16.31 -5.89 -25.24
C ASN A 910 -15.71 -6.20 -23.86
N MET A 911 -15.30 -7.45 -23.61
CA MET A 911 -14.72 -7.90 -22.35
C MET A 911 -13.27 -8.36 -22.52
N GLU A 912 -12.38 -7.43 -22.86
CA GLU A 912 -10.94 -7.71 -22.96
C GLU A 912 -10.28 -7.83 -21.57
N ASP A 913 -9.17 -8.57 -21.50
CA ASP A 913 -8.37 -8.78 -20.27
C ASP A 913 -9.14 -9.39 -19.10
N VAL A 914 -10.15 -10.22 -19.38
CA VAL A 914 -10.81 -11.03 -18.33
C VAL A 914 -9.85 -12.13 -17.88
N LEU A 915 -9.60 -12.18 -16.57
CA LEU A 915 -8.73 -13.17 -15.94
C LEU A 915 -9.45 -14.45 -15.53
N ALA A 916 -10.71 -14.32 -15.10
CA ALA A 916 -11.50 -15.44 -14.60
C ALA A 916 -12.98 -15.18 -14.78
N VAL A 917 -13.74 -16.24 -15.00
CA VAL A 917 -15.19 -16.24 -15.11
C VAL A 917 -15.74 -17.21 -14.08
N LYS A 918 -16.72 -16.78 -13.28
CA LYS A 918 -17.45 -17.69 -12.38
C LYS A 918 -18.94 -17.55 -12.59
N SER A 919 -19.61 -18.67 -12.81
CA SER A 919 -21.03 -18.77 -13.05
C SER A 919 -21.79 -19.01 -11.74
N PHE A 920 -23.01 -18.49 -11.65
CA PHE A 920 -23.88 -18.73 -10.51
C PHE A 920 -25.34 -18.54 -10.90
N ARG A 921 -26.25 -19.17 -10.16
CA ARG A 921 -27.69 -19.07 -10.38
C ARG A 921 -28.39 -18.49 -9.14
N MET A 922 -29.29 -17.55 -9.37
CA MET A 922 -30.19 -17.00 -8.35
C MET A 922 -31.60 -17.04 -8.90
N GLN A 923 -32.55 -17.63 -8.16
CA GLN A 923 -33.96 -17.77 -8.59
C GLN A 923 -34.09 -18.34 -10.01
N ASN A 924 -33.31 -19.38 -10.32
CA ASN A 924 -33.21 -20.04 -11.64
C ASN A 924 -32.69 -19.15 -12.80
N THR A 925 -32.26 -17.92 -12.52
CA THR A 925 -31.62 -17.04 -13.50
C THR A 925 -30.11 -17.23 -13.47
N LEU A 926 -29.49 -17.34 -14.65
CA LEU A 926 -28.05 -17.51 -14.81
C LEU A 926 -27.31 -16.17 -14.83
N TYR A 927 -26.23 -16.10 -14.06
CA TYR A 927 -25.33 -14.96 -13.99
C TYR A 927 -23.88 -15.39 -14.18
N LEU A 928 -23.06 -14.45 -14.63
CA LEU A 928 -21.61 -14.56 -14.68
C LEU A 928 -20.97 -13.42 -13.92
N SER A 929 -19.86 -13.71 -13.26
CA SER A 929 -18.92 -12.74 -12.72
C SER A 929 -17.63 -12.80 -13.53
N LEU A 930 -17.17 -11.65 -14.01
CA LEU A 930 -16.01 -11.52 -14.88
C LEU A 930 -14.95 -10.68 -14.16
N THR A 931 -13.81 -11.29 -13.88
CA THR A 931 -12.74 -10.68 -13.09
C THR A 931 -11.74 -9.96 -14.00
N ARG A 932 -11.40 -8.72 -13.69
CA ARG A 932 -10.29 -7.98 -14.32
C ARG A 932 -9.27 -7.52 -13.29
N PHE A 933 -7.98 -7.56 -13.64
CA PHE A 933 -6.92 -7.10 -12.74
C PHE A 933 -7.05 -5.62 -12.37
N ILE A 934 -7.19 -4.77 -13.39
CA ILE A 934 -7.36 -3.32 -13.28
C ILE A 934 -8.51 -2.92 -14.20
N GLY A 935 -9.25 -1.88 -13.83
CA GLY A 935 -10.47 -1.46 -14.51
C GLY A 935 -11.68 -1.89 -13.69
N ASP A 936 -12.74 -2.33 -14.38
CA ASP A 936 -13.97 -2.77 -13.72
C ASP A 936 -14.24 -4.25 -14.02
N SER A 937 -14.36 -5.05 -12.96
CA SER A 937 -14.94 -6.39 -13.04
C SER A 937 -16.45 -6.26 -13.25
N ARG A 938 -17.08 -7.22 -13.90
CA ARG A 938 -18.48 -7.11 -14.32
C ARG A 938 -19.31 -8.27 -13.79
N VAL A 939 -20.56 -7.98 -13.46
CA VAL A 939 -21.60 -9.00 -13.25
C VAL A 939 -22.55 -8.93 -14.43
N MET A 940 -22.81 -10.07 -15.05
CA MET A 940 -23.68 -10.20 -16.22
C MET A 940 -24.81 -11.18 -15.95
N ARG A 941 -25.96 -10.95 -16.57
CA ARG A 941 -27.16 -11.80 -16.52
C ARG A 941 -27.47 -12.35 -17.90
N TRP A 942 -27.82 -13.63 -17.98
CA TRP A 942 -28.33 -14.24 -19.21
C TRP A 942 -29.75 -13.76 -19.49
N ASN A 943 -30.04 -13.28 -20.71
CA ASN A 943 -31.37 -12.81 -21.13
C ASN A 943 -32.02 -13.67 -22.22
N SER A 944 -31.68 -14.96 -22.31
CA SER A 944 -32.09 -15.91 -23.35
C SER A 944 -31.45 -15.70 -24.73
N LYS A 945 -30.70 -14.62 -24.94
CA LYS A 945 -29.96 -14.38 -26.20
C LYS A 945 -28.46 -14.18 -25.97
N GLN A 946 -28.10 -13.37 -24.98
CA GLN A 946 -26.71 -13.04 -24.66
C GLN A 946 -26.56 -12.68 -23.18
N PHE A 947 -25.32 -12.63 -22.71
CA PHE A 947 -25.01 -12.05 -21.41
C PHE A 947 -25.09 -10.53 -21.49
N VAL A 948 -25.87 -9.93 -20.60
CA VAL A 948 -26.03 -8.48 -20.47
C VAL A 948 -25.48 -8.03 -19.14
N GLU A 949 -24.66 -6.98 -19.15
CA GLU A 949 -24.13 -6.39 -17.93
C GLU A 949 -25.25 -5.85 -17.03
N ILE A 950 -25.18 -6.19 -15.74
CA ILE A 950 -26.04 -5.61 -14.70
C ILE A 950 -25.27 -4.66 -13.78
N GLN A 951 -23.98 -4.89 -13.58
CA GLN A 951 -23.18 -4.13 -12.62
C GLN A 951 -21.70 -4.15 -12.94
N ALA A 952 -21.05 -2.99 -12.75
CA ALA A 952 -19.60 -2.83 -12.78
C ALA A 952 -19.04 -2.63 -11.37
N LEU A 953 -17.94 -3.31 -11.05
CA LEU A 953 -17.27 -3.32 -9.75
C LEU A 953 -15.79 -2.92 -9.91
N PRO A 954 -15.35 -1.78 -9.36
CA PRO A 954 -13.99 -1.27 -9.54
C PRO A 954 -12.92 -2.23 -9.01
N SER A 955 -12.03 -2.67 -9.88
CA SER A 955 -10.97 -3.62 -9.59
C SER A 955 -9.63 -2.92 -9.35
N ARG A 956 -9.01 -3.23 -8.22
CA ARG A 956 -7.76 -2.62 -7.75
C ARG A 956 -6.69 -3.70 -7.56
N GLY A 957 -6.27 -4.32 -8.66
CA GLY A 957 -5.42 -5.51 -8.63
C GLY A 957 -6.21 -6.75 -8.23
N ALA A 958 -7.40 -6.94 -8.81
CA ALA A 958 -8.27 -8.07 -8.48
C ALA A 958 -7.88 -9.34 -9.25
N MET A 959 -7.68 -10.44 -8.53
CA MET A 959 -7.38 -11.75 -9.14
C MET A 959 -8.57 -12.71 -9.09
N THR A 960 -9.60 -12.39 -8.31
CA THR A 960 -10.81 -13.20 -8.19
C THR A 960 -12.02 -12.31 -7.89
N LEU A 961 -13.15 -12.63 -8.52
CA LEU A 961 -14.49 -12.15 -8.19
C LEU A 961 -15.37 -13.39 -8.02
N GLN A 962 -15.53 -13.84 -6.77
CA GLN A 962 -16.16 -15.13 -6.50
C GLN A 962 -17.60 -14.95 -6.00
N PRO A 963 -18.60 -15.53 -6.69
CA PRO A 963 -19.95 -15.66 -6.16
C PRO A 963 -20.01 -16.84 -5.16
N PHE A 964 -20.77 -16.68 -4.09
CA PHE A 964 -21.05 -17.73 -3.13
C PHE A 964 -22.36 -17.46 -2.39
N SER A 965 -22.91 -18.46 -1.72
CA SER A 965 -24.15 -18.31 -0.97
C SER A 965 -24.15 -19.17 0.30
N PHE A 966 -24.74 -18.61 1.36
CA PHE A 966 -25.06 -19.35 2.58
C PHE A 966 -26.55 -19.21 2.84
N LYS A 967 -27.26 -20.35 2.88
CA LYS A 967 -28.72 -20.40 2.98
C LYS A 967 -29.35 -19.57 1.84
N GLU A 968 -30.21 -18.61 2.16
CA GLU A 968 -30.85 -17.73 1.17
C GLU A 968 -30.02 -16.48 0.81
N ASN A 969 -28.86 -16.27 1.44
CA ASN A 969 -28.05 -15.09 1.21
C ASN A 969 -27.04 -15.33 0.10
N HIS A 970 -27.11 -14.49 -0.93
CA HIS A 970 -26.15 -14.50 -2.04
C HIS A 970 -25.12 -13.39 -1.86
N TYR A 971 -23.84 -13.74 -1.99
CA TYR A 971 -22.71 -12.85 -1.82
C TYR A 971 -21.77 -12.88 -3.02
N LEU A 972 -20.94 -11.86 -3.11
CA LEU A 972 -19.90 -11.72 -4.11
C LEU A 972 -18.63 -11.16 -3.47
N ALA A 973 -17.52 -11.89 -3.53
CA ALA A 973 -16.24 -11.50 -2.97
C ALA A 973 -15.28 -10.99 -4.07
N LEU A 974 -14.97 -9.70 -4.03
CA LEU A 974 -13.98 -9.08 -4.92
C LEU A 974 -12.63 -8.93 -4.20
N GLY A 975 -11.62 -9.64 -4.71
CA GLY A 975 -10.26 -9.57 -4.19
C GLY A 975 -9.55 -8.27 -4.59
N SER A 976 -8.59 -7.82 -3.77
CA SER A 976 -7.77 -6.64 -4.09
C SER A 976 -6.33 -6.79 -3.59
N ASP A 977 -5.35 -6.65 -4.49
CA ASP A 977 -3.93 -6.60 -4.14
C ASP A 977 -3.50 -5.19 -3.66
N TYR A 978 -4.26 -4.13 -3.97
CA TYR A 978 -3.88 -2.73 -3.66
C TYR A 978 -4.68 -2.10 -2.50
N THR A 979 -5.84 -2.65 -2.16
CA THR A 979 -6.76 -2.15 -1.11
C THR A 979 -7.32 -3.31 -0.29
N PHE A 980 -8.31 -3.05 0.58
CA PHE A 980 -9.13 -4.11 1.19
C PHE A 980 -9.94 -4.86 0.14
N SER A 981 -10.20 -6.15 0.40
CA SER A 981 -11.13 -6.95 -0.41
C SER A 981 -12.56 -6.65 0.02
N GLN A 982 -13.48 -6.66 -0.93
CA GLN A 982 -14.86 -6.23 -0.70
C GLN A 982 -15.80 -7.42 -0.84
N ILE A 983 -16.61 -7.67 0.19
CA ILE A 983 -17.76 -8.56 0.14
C ILE A 983 -18.99 -7.72 -0.18
N TYR A 984 -19.76 -8.17 -1.16
CA TYR A 984 -21.06 -7.62 -1.51
C TYR A 984 -22.16 -8.63 -1.21
N GLN A 985 -23.36 -8.17 -0.90
CA GLN A 985 -24.56 -8.97 -0.68
C GLN A 985 -25.62 -8.58 -1.72
N TRP A 986 -26.36 -9.56 -2.22
CA TRP A 986 -27.45 -9.33 -3.17
C TRP A 986 -28.61 -8.57 -2.52
N ASP A 987 -28.98 -7.45 -3.13
CA ASP A 987 -30.15 -6.65 -2.76
C ASP A 987 -31.36 -7.15 -3.57
N LYS A 988 -32.32 -7.81 -2.90
CA LYS A 988 -33.50 -8.41 -3.55
C LYS A 988 -34.38 -7.34 -4.22
N GLU A 989 -34.46 -6.13 -3.67
CA GLU A 989 -35.29 -5.05 -4.22
C GLU A 989 -34.64 -4.41 -5.44
N LYS A 990 -33.33 -4.12 -5.35
CA LYS A 990 -32.60 -3.42 -6.42
C LYS A 990 -32.06 -4.35 -7.50
N GLN A 991 -32.05 -5.65 -7.26
CA GLN A 991 -31.50 -6.65 -8.17
C GLN A 991 -30.02 -6.37 -8.52
N LEU A 992 -29.24 -5.93 -7.52
CA LEU A 992 -27.82 -5.58 -7.63
C LEU A 992 -27.05 -6.00 -6.38
N PHE A 993 -25.73 -6.19 -6.49
CA PHE A 993 -24.88 -6.45 -5.33
C PHE A 993 -24.51 -5.15 -4.62
N LYS A 994 -24.92 -5.01 -3.35
CA LYS A 994 -24.56 -3.87 -2.48
C LYS A 994 -23.34 -4.22 -1.64
N LYS A 995 -22.45 -3.24 -1.43
CA LYS A 995 -21.32 -3.41 -0.50
C LYS A 995 -21.83 -3.84 0.88
N PHE A 996 -21.30 -4.95 1.37
CA PHE A 996 -21.71 -5.56 2.63
C PHE A 996 -20.61 -5.43 3.68
N LYS A 997 -19.40 -5.89 3.37
CA LYS A 997 -18.26 -5.86 4.30
C LYS A 997 -16.94 -5.64 3.58
N GLU A 998 -15.96 -5.06 4.27
CA GLU A 998 -14.57 -5.04 3.83
C GLU A 998 -13.76 -6.03 4.68
N ILE A 999 -12.92 -6.83 4.02
CA ILE A 999 -12.04 -7.78 4.69
C ILE A 999 -10.59 -7.55 4.28
N TYR A 1000 -9.67 -7.78 5.22
CA TYR A 1000 -8.23 -7.67 4.97
C TYR A 1000 -7.59 -9.04 4.77
N VAL A 1001 -7.19 -9.30 3.53
CA VAL A 1001 -6.42 -10.47 3.09
C VAL A 1001 -5.35 -9.96 2.13
N GLN A 1002 -4.09 -10.36 2.31
CA GLN A 1002 -2.99 -9.88 1.47
C GLN A 1002 -2.92 -10.66 0.17
N ALA A 1003 -3.11 -9.98 -0.96
CA ALA A 1003 -3.05 -10.58 -2.28
C ALA A 1003 -3.93 -11.85 -2.41
N PRO A 1004 -5.26 -11.72 -2.30
CA PRO A 1004 -6.18 -12.85 -2.35
C PRO A 1004 -6.17 -13.51 -3.74
N ARG A 1005 -6.29 -14.84 -3.79
CA ARG A 1005 -6.27 -15.60 -5.07
C ARG A 1005 -7.55 -16.40 -5.33
N SER A 1006 -8.18 -16.88 -4.27
CA SER A 1006 -9.43 -17.62 -4.31
C SER A 1006 -10.23 -17.34 -3.05
N PHE A 1007 -11.54 -17.48 -3.19
CA PHE A 1007 -12.50 -17.46 -2.11
C PHE A 1007 -13.35 -18.72 -2.22
N THR A 1008 -13.53 -19.45 -1.13
CA THR A 1008 -14.21 -20.75 -1.17
C THR A 1008 -15.18 -20.86 0.00
N ALA A 1009 -16.46 -21.04 -0.31
CA ALA A 1009 -17.47 -21.31 0.70
C ALA A 1009 -17.41 -22.79 1.11
N VAL A 1010 -17.51 -23.05 2.41
CA VAL A 1010 -17.41 -24.37 3.03
C VAL A 1010 -18.51 -24.46 4.08
N SER A 1011 -19.44 -25.39 3.92
CA SER A 1011 -20.52 -25.60 4.89
C SER A 1011 -20.34 -26.94 5.59
N THR A 1012 -20.41 -26.93 6.91
CA THR A 1012 -20.55 -28.12 7.75
C THR A 1012 -22.01 -28.26 8.18
N ASP A 1013 -22.35 -29.34 8.91
CA ASP A 1013 -23.73 -29.60 9.34
C ASP A 1013 -24.39 -28.47 10.13
N ARG A 1014 -23.60 -27.58 10.75
CA ARG A 1014 -24.12 -26.50 11.62
C ARG A 1014 -23.52 -25.12 11.33
N ARG A 1015 -22.40 -25.05 10.60
CA ARG A 1015 -21.62 -23.81 10.47
C ARG A 1015 -21.19 -23.59 9.04
N ASP A 1016 -21.19 -22.32 8.67
CA ASP A 1016 -20.86 -21.84 7.35
C ASP A 1016 -19.54 -21.07 7.43
N PHE A 1017 -18.57 -21.44 6.59
CA PHE A 1017 -17.23 -20.87 6.57
C PHE A 1017 -16.85 -20.37 5.19
N PHE A 1018 -15.98 -19.38 5.16
CA PHE A 1018 -15.48 -18.75 3.96
C PHE A 1018 -13.95 -18.67 4.03
N PHE A 1019 -13.29 -19.44 3.18
CA PHE A 1019 -11.83 -19.46 3.05
C PHE A 1019 -11.38 -18.36 2.09
N ALA A 1020 -10.37 -17.61 2.50
CA ALA A 1020 -9.70 -16.61 1.67
C ALA A 1020 -8.22 -16.95 1.57
N SER A 1021 -7.79 -17.46 0.41
CA SER A 1021 -6.38 -17.75 0.16
C SER A 1021 -5.56 -16.47 0.07
N SER A 1022 -4.29 -16.55 0.47
CA SER A 1022 -3.38 -15.40 0.47
C SER A 1022 -2.06 -15.75 -0.19
N PHE A 1023 -1.72 -15.08 -1.29
CA PHE A 1023 -0.48 -15.35 -2.01
C PHE A 1023 0.77 -14.78 -1.31
N LYS A 1024 0.62 -13.67 -0.58
CA LYS A 1024 1.73 -12.98 0.10
C LYS A 1024 1.66 -13.02 1.62
N GLY A 1025 0.47 -13.22 2.18
CA GLY A 1025 0.24 -13.22 3.61
C GLY A 1025 -0.26 -14.57 4.12
N LYS A 1026 -1.10 -14.52 5.14
CA LYS A 1026 -1.70 -15.69 5.80
C LYS A 1026 -3.09 -15.96 5.22
N THR A 1027 -3.37 -17.20 4.89
CA THR A 1027 -4.73 -17.65 4.52
C THR A 1027 -5.67 -17.53 5.70
N LYS A 1028 -6.89 -17.03 5.47
CA LYS A 1028 -7.86 -16.75 6.53
C LYS A 1028 -9.13 -17.56 6.31
N ILE A 1029 -9.70 -18.03 7.41
CA ILE A 1029 -10.99 -18.70 7.48
C ILE A 1029 -11.93 -17.75 8.23
N PHE A 1030 -13.02 -17.37 7.58
CA PHE A 1030 -14.09 -16.58 8.17
C PHE A 1030 -15.28 -17.47 8.48
N GLU A 1031 -15.95 -17.26 9.59
CA GLU A 1031 -17.22 -17.90 9.92
C GLU A 1031 -18.36 -16.93 9.60
N HIS A 1032 -19.39 -17.45 8.94
CA HIS A 1032 -20.64 -16.76 8.66
C HIS A 1032 -21.57 -16.94 9.86
N ILE A 1033 -21.80 -15.85 10.57
CA ILE A 1033 -22.61 -15.84 11.78
C ILE A 1033 -23.91 -15.08 11.54
N VAL A 1034 -24.97 -15.51 12.22
CA VAL A 1034 -26.20 -14.71 12.32
C VAL A 1034 -26.01 -13.72 13.45
N VAL A 1035 -26.22 -12.44 13.15
CA VAL A 1035 -26.14 -11.35 14.12
C VAL A 1035 -27.55 -10.86 14.36
N ASP A 1036 -28.02 -10.97 15.60
CA ASP A 1036 -29.26 -10.34 16.02
C ASP A 1036 -29.01 -8.84 16.21
N LEU A 1037 -29.57 -8.02 15.32
CA LEU A 1037 -29.52 -6.57 15.32
C LEU A 1037 -30.34 -5.94 16.46
N SER A 1038 -31.15 -6.72 17.18
CA SER A 1038 -31.82 -6.28 18.40
C SER A 1038 -30.98 -6.48 19.67
N LEU A 1039 -29.85 -7.19 19.57
CA LEU A 1039 -28.82 -7.32 20.61
C LEU A 1039 -27.74 -6.24 20.44
#